data_AF-A0A5E4NAJ4-F1
#
_entry.id   AF-A0A5E4NAJ4-F1
#
_cell.length_a   1.000
_cell.length_b   1.000
_cell.length_c   1.000
_cell.angle_alpha   90.00
_cell.angle_beta   90.00
_cell.angle_gamma   90.00
#
_symmetry.space_group_name_H-M   'P 1'
#
loop_
_entity.id
_entity.type
_entity.pdbx_description
1 polymer ?
#
loop_
_entity_poly.entity_id
_entity_poly.type
_entity_poly.pdbx_seq_one_letter_code
_entity_poly.pdbx_strand_id
1 'polypeptide(L)'
;MDSERMARNAGTDCSGVLVSGSISKCTYNLNIDVRTTHVYIHESTAVADKNQSVIRAIQPTRDPYYYYTYNQIKYVNDKEDESIDVHSIIDLYCENEITNIEDTDSSKQFLSLRKEDLENAIQYGAQQISMLSRHEDSLSYANINVKTGSPSHGQLIDSQPSMDGHVASRNAEIVIKASHYIMNKHCLGIGISQMDCAKELAKVKLDHTSLGKTCLSKYQNESLCEGMNLKYRSADGSCNNLKHSFWGKANTAYKRLLFPAYKDGLSSIRELPNSRELSTGLVNDENSPDSTKTIAMAFWTIFIGHDLSHTAVSSMLKTNKSVDCCNEHGMKQSPRHTHSSCAPIIISKEDRFFSPLRRTCMNYVRSMPAMRTDCTFGPREQLNQATHYLDASMVYGSSGKQMLSLRKKSRGLLLTYTSDEHMDYMPLTNGSSACQSGATCYKAGDIRVNAQPHLTAMHTLWMREHNRVANQLAIINPHWDDERAFQETKKIITASIQHITYNEWLPTLLGKKYTKKNELELSMKGYSNLYNETVDPTVSNSFATAILPFANSMFNETLSLYSENRVTNKSLSLKEHYNRPSDLQMNYMDHLVRGLSMQNTQKIDMLFTKTITDYLYSHSDNNTFGMDIVSLDIQRSRDHGIPSYTQFRKYCGLKDIHSIQDLAQIMVKGSTNKLLKQYKTWDDIDLLIGALFEKHSEDAMVGPTMRCIIREQFIRTRLADRYFYDLPKIFKKHQLAEIRKVTLARVFCDNSDSVTKMQQRVFFKPISDDDLLPCSSQLIPKINLKHWTDNVDTNQK
;
A
#
# COMPACT_ATOMS: atom_id res chain seq x y z
N MET A 1 41.06 -13.85 53.65
CA MET A 1 42.16 -13.00 53.14
C MET A 1 41.53 -11.75 52.54
N ASP A 2 40.87 -10.91 53.33
CA ASP A 2 41.36 -10.13 54.49
C ASP A 2 42.25 -8.96 54.02
N SER A 3 42.09 -7.71 54.48
CA SER A 3 41.02 -7.10 55.29
C SER A 3 41.30 -5.60 55.43
N GLU A 4 40.24 -4.78 55.44
CA GLU A 4 40.10 -3.57 56.30
C GLU A 4 41.09 -2.37 56.19
N ARG A 5 40.78 -1.13 56.61
CA ARG A 5 39.53 -0.37 56.89
C ARG A 5 39.90 1.04 57.39
N MET A 6 39.12 2.07 57.05
CA MET A 6 38.70 3.17 57.95
C MET A 6 37.89 4.22 57.15
N ALA A 7 36.88 4.93 57.67
CA ALA A 7 35.70 4.62 58.51
C ALA A 7 35.13 5.94 59.07
N ARG A 8 33.80 5.97 59.27
CA ARG A 8 32.95 6.78 60.19
C ARG A 8 31.81 7.48 59.43
N ASN A 9 30.53 7.13 59.57
CA ASN A 9 29.60 7.09 60.75
C ASN A 9 28.56 8.21 60.54
N ALA A 10 27.27 8.12 60.91
CA ALA A 10 26.40 7.07 61.46
C ALA A 10 24.93 7.48 61.15
N GLY A 11 23.85 6.70 61.34
CA GLY A 11 23.64 5.32 61.81
C GLY A 11 22.19 4.88 61.47
N THR A 12 21.89 3.58 61.34
CA THR A 12 21.18 2.72 62.34
C THR A 12 19.73 3.13 62.65
N ASP A 13 18.68 2.28 62.73
CA ASP A 13 18.45 0.83 62.47
C ASP A 13 16.91 0.55 62.57
N CYS A 14 16.28 -0.63 62.42
CA CYS A 14 16.73 -2.04 62.35
C CYS A 14 15.70 -2.96 61.61
N SER A 15 16.20 -3.90 60.79
CA SER A 15 15.79 -5.33 60.62
C SER A 15 14.35 -5.89 60.82
N GLY A 16 13.94 -6.81 59.93
CA GLY A 16 12.92 -7.84 60.20
C GLY A 16 12.79 -8.91 59.09
N VAL A 17 12.81 -10.20 59.43
CA VAL A 17 12.73 -11.35 58.49
C VAL A 17 11.69 -12.37 59.00
N LEU A 18 10.78 -12.86 58.13
CA LEU A 18 10.35 -14.27 57.98
C LEU A 18 9.04 -14.44 57.16
N VAL A 19 9.17 -15.12 56.01
CA VAL A 19 8.33 -16.24 55.48
C VAL A 19 6.78 -16.17 55.40
N SER A 20 6.29 -16.44 54.17
CA SER A 20 4.99 -17.01 53.75
C SER A 20 3.74 -16.12 53.61
N GLY A 21 2.91 -16.45 52.60
CA GLY A 21 1.47 -16.12 52.59
C GLY A 21 0.97 -15.22 51.44
N SER A 22 0.33 -15.84 50.45
CA SER A 22 -0.84 -15.35 49.68
C SER A 22 -0.97 -13.86 49.29
N ILE A 23 -0.94 -13.61 47.97
CA ILE A 23 -1.32 -12.35 47.32
C ILE A 23 -2.80 -12.02 47.59
N SER A 24 -3.08 -10.81 48.07
CA SER A 24 -4.42 -10.20 47.98
C SER A 24 -4.33 -8.67 47.78
N LYS A 25 -5.39 -8.10 47.22
CA LYS A 25 -5.45 -6.74 46.65
C LYS A 25 -5.25 -5.63 47.70
N CYS A 26 -4.66 -4.51 47.29
CA CYS A 26 -4.85 -3.22 47.97
C CYS A 26 -5.22 -2.14 46.94
N THR A 27 -6.44 -1.64 47.08
CA THR A 27 -6.99 -0.46 46.40
C THR A 27 -6.58 0.80 47.17
N TYR A 28 -6.31 1.91 46.48
CA TYR A 28 -6.24 3.23 47.10
C TYR A 28 -7.36 4.13 46.57
N ASN A 29 -8.26 4.52 47.47
CA ASN A 29 -9.24 5.58 47.24
C ASN A 29 -8.61 6.93 47.62
N LEU A 30 -8.81 7.95 46.78
CA LEU A 30 -8.50 9.34 47.11
C LEU A 30 -9.81 10.08 47.42
N ASN A 31 -10.08 10.28 48.71
CA ASN A 31 -11.09 11.23 49.16
C ASN A 31 -10.50 12.64 49.16
N ILE A 32 -11.20 13.60 48.57
CA ILE A 32 -10.90 15.03 48.69
C ILE A 32 -11.85 15.61 49.73
N ASP A 33 -11.29 16.12 50.83
CA ASP A 33 -12.02 16.87 51.85
C ASP A 33 -11.68 18.37 51.74
N VAL A 34 -12.62 19.23 52.12
CA VAL A 34 -12.59 20.67 51.84
C VAL A 34 -12.82 21.47 53.11
N ARG A 35 -11.76 22.13 53.64
CA ARG A 35 -11.75 23.48 54.27
C ARG A 35 -10.48 23.74 55.10
N THR A 36 -9.68 24.73 54.67
CA THR A 36 -9.19 25.94 55.38
C THR A 36 -7.97 26.51 54.63
N THR A 37 -8.03 27.65 53.91
CA THR A 37 -7.76 29.05 54.35
C THR A 37 -6.42 29.26 55.06
N HIS A 38 -5.52 30.21 54.70
CA HIS A 38 -5.58 31.42 53.82
C HIS A 38 -4.21 31.66 53.12
N VAL A 39 -4.15 32.59 52.13
CA VAL A 39 -3.20 33.73 52.10
C VAL A 39 -3.70 34.82 51.11
N TYR A 40 -3.95 36.00 51.67
CA TYR A 40 -4.05 37.39 51.14
C TYR A 40 -4.61 37.77 49.75
N ILE A 41 -5.50 38.76 49.81
CA ILE A 41 -6.09 39.57 48.74
C ILE A 41 -5.37 40.92 48.71
N HIS A 42 -5.21 41.53 47.53
CA HIS A 42 -5.05 42.98 47.39
C HIS A 42 -6.30 43.55 46.69
N GLU A 43 -7.05 44.40 47.39
CA GLU A 43 -8.17 45.14 46.82
C GLU A 43 -7.69 46.47 46.20
N SER A 44 -8.33 46.86 45.09
CA SER A 44 -8.94 48.19 45.01
C SER A 44 -10.01 48.24 43.91
N THR A 45 -11.26 48.24 44.37
CA THR A 45 -12.49 48.74 43.74
C THR A 45 -12.42 49.42 42.36
N ALA A 46 -13.25 48.94 41.42
CA ALA A 46 -13.91 49.79 40.42
C ALA A 46 -15.35 49.29 40.21
N VAL A 47 -16.30 50.21 40.14
CA VAL A 47 -17.76 49.94 40.12
C VAL A 47 -18.24 49.67 38.70
N ALA A 48 -19.29 48.85 38.58
CA ALA A 48 -19.94 48.53 37.31
C ALA A 48 -20.63 49.74 36.65
N ASP A 49 -20.72 49.74 35.31
CA ASP A 49 -21.94 50.19 34.65
C ASP A 49 -22.19 49.55 33.27
N LYS A 50 -23.43 49.61 32.81
CA LYS A 50 -23.94 49.09 31.53
C LYS A 50 -23.90 50.18 30.45
N ASN A 51 -23.52 49.84 29.21
CA ASN A 51 -24.40 49.97 28.01
C ASN A 51 -23.68 49.83 26.64
N GLN A 52 -24.44 49.30 25.68
CA GLN A 52 -24.50 49.65 24.25
C GLN A 52 -23.23 49.70 23.35
N SER A 53 -23.08 48.62 22.56
CA SER A 53 -23.06 48.62 21.09
C SER A 53 -22.45 49.79 20.29
N VAL A 54 -21.35 49.54 19.55
CA VAL A 54 -21.09 50.04 18.18
C VAL A 54 -20.30 48.99 17.38
N ILE A 55 -20.64 48.80 16.10
CA ILE A 55 -19.85 48.05 15.11
C ILE A 55 -19.00 49.03 14.28
N ARG A 56 -17.68 48.79 14.14
CA ARG A 56 -16.90 49.18 12.94
C ARG A 56 -15.55 48.43 12.87
N ALA A 57 -15.07 48.21 11.65
CA ALA A 57 -13.99 47.27 11.34
C ALA A 57 -12.63 47.95 11.12
N ILE A 58 -11.55 47.26 11.51
CA ILE A 58 -10.16 47.51 11.06
C ILE A 58 -9.46 46.15 10.86
N GLN A 59 -8.80 45.96 9.71
CA GLN A 59 -7.81 44.91 9.41
C GLN A 59 -6.39 45.53 9.41
N PRO A 60 -5.28 44.77 9.27
CA PRO A 60 -4.89 43.58 10.03
C PRO A 60 -3.40 43.67 10.48
N THR A 61 -3.04 43.18 11.67
CA THR A 61 -1.61 43.09 12.06
C THR A 61 -1.26 41.84 12.89
N ARG A 62 -0.46 40.96 12.26
CA ARG A 62 0.62 40.12 12.81
C ARG A 62 0.36 39.28 14.09
N ASP A 63 0.15 37.99 13.85
CA ASP A 63 0.78 36.85 14.55
C ASP A 63 0.34 36.50 16.00
N PRO A 64 0.55 35.24 16.46
CA PRO A 64 -0.63 34.41 16.72
C PRO A 64 -0.67 33.73 18.09
N TYR A 65 -1.81 33.79 18.78
CA TYR A 65 -2.14 32.88 19.88
C TYR A 65 -3.60 32.43 19.84
N TYR A 66 -3.82 31.12 19.95
CA TYR A 66 -5.13 30.49 19.97
C TYR A 66 -5.80 30.59 21.35
N TYR A 67 -7.08 30.95 21.38
CA TYR A 67 -8.02 30.54 22.43
C TYR A 67 -9.40 30.30 21.81
N TYR A 68 -9.86 29.05 21.79
CA TYR A 68 -11.25 28.69 21.50
C TYR A 68 -11.95 28.30 22.81
N THR A 69 -13.00 29.04 23.17
CA THR A 69 -13.90 28.66 24.27
C THR A 69 -14.97 27.70 23.76
N TYR A 70 -15.03 26.49 24.32
CA TYR A 70 -16.14 25.57 24.17
C TYR A 70 -17.46 26.22 24.65
N ASN A 71 -18.54 26.10 23.89
CA ASN A 71 -19.89 26.19 24.48
C ASN A 71 -21.02 25.60 23.61
N GLN A 72 -22.01 25.03 24.30
CA GLN A 72 -23.31 24.55 23.83
C GLN A 72 -23.40 23.17 23.12
N ILE A 73 -23.37 22.11 23.94
CA ILE A 73 -24.20 20.93 23.72
C ILE A 73 -25.59 21.21 24.35
N LYS A 74 -26.69 20.91 23.64
CA LYS A 74 -28.05 20.95 24.19
C LYS A 74 -28.51 19.54 24.58
N TYR A 75 -28.92 19.37 25.82
CA TYR A 75 -29.54 18.14 26.32
C TYR A 75 -30.95 17.95 25.74
N VAL A 76 -31.27 16.70 25.39
CA VAL A 76 -32.60 16.09 25.56
C VAL A 76 -32.35 14.67 26.06
N ASN A 77 -33.09 14.26 27.09
CA ASN A 77 -32.89 13.03 27.85
C ASN A 77 -34.15 12.15 27.71
N ASP A 78 -34.00 10.82 27.66
CA ASP A 78 -34.65 9.87 28.59
C ASP A 78 -34.65 8.41 28.10
N LYS A 79 -34.12 7.53 28.98
CA LYS A 79 -34.27 6.04 29.06
C LYS A 79 -33.64 5.18 27.94
N GLU A 80 -33.00 4.04 28.21
CA GLU A 80 -32.64 3.33 29.46
C GLU A 80 -31.40 2.43 29.15
N ASP A 81 -30.54 2.18 30.14
CA ASP A 81 -29.38 1.24 30.17
C ASP A 81 -28.56 0.97 28.89
N GLU A 82 -27.43 1.68 28.73
CA GLU A 82 -26.14 1.08 28.36
C GLU A 82 -24.97 2.00 28.77
N SER A 83 -23.92 1.47 29.40
CA SER A 83 -22.80 2.26 29.92
C SER A 83 -21.84 2.69 28.79
N ILE A 84 -21.97 3.92 28.30
CA ILE A 84 -21.05 4.51 27.33
C ILE A 84 -19.76 4.92 28.04
N ASP A 85 -18.65 4.24 27.70
CA ASP A 85 -17.31 4.64 28.15
C ASP A 85 -16.80 5.84 27.33
N VAL A 86 -16.88 7.02 27.94
CA VAL A 86 -16.51 8.31 27.34
C VAL A 86 -14.99 8.47 27.19
N HIS A 87 -14.15 7.58 27.72
CA HIS A 87 -12.71 7.57 27.44
C HIS A 87 -12.35 7.15 25.99
N SER A 88 -13.33 6.78 25.17
CA SER A 88 -13.10 6.33 23.79
C SER A 88 -13.24 7.40 22.69
N ILE A 89 -13.51 8.67 23.05
CA ILE A 89 -13.84 9.75 22.07
C ILE A 89 -12.86 10.93 22.08
N ILE A 90 -11.87 10.97 22.98
CA ILE A 90 -10.76 11.95 22.94
C ILE A 90 -9.42 11.21 23.02
N ASP A 91 -9.04 10.54 21.92
CA ASP A 91 -7.70 9.99 21.72
C ASP A 91 -7.34 9.95 20.21
N LEU A 92 -7.55 11.09 19.53
CA LEU A 92 -7.19 11.29 18.12
C LEU A 92 -6.32 12.54 17.89
N TYR A 93 -5.87 13.21 18.96
CA TYR A 93 -4.93 14.32 18.96
C TYR A 93 -4.01 14.31 20.20
N CYS A 94 -3.19 13.27 20.30
CA CYS A 94 -2.10 13.16 21.30
C CYS A 94 -0.80 12.63 20.64
N GLU A 95 -0.36 13.25 19.54
CA GLU A 95 1.08 13.28 19.24
C GLU A 95 1.71 14.42 20.05
N ASN A 96 2.08 14.14 21.31
CA ASN A 96 3.16 14.83 22.01
C ASN A 96 3.62 14.05 23.25
N GLU A 97 4.94 13.93 23.38
CA GLU A 97 5.70 13.72 24.62
C GLU A 97 5.34 12.53 25.53
N ILE A 98 5.88 11.34 25.20
CA ILE A 98 6.45 10.44 26.22
C ILE A 98 7.85 9.98 25.80
N THR A 99 8.86 10.79 26.12
CA THR A 99 10.26 10.36 26.26
C THR A 99 10.91 11.09 27.43
N ASN A 100 10.69 10.60 28.65
CA ASN A 100 11.60 10.89 29.76
C ASN A 100 12.84 10.00 29.61
N ILE A 101 13.76 10.45 28.77
CA ILE A 101 15.18 10.07 28.79
C ILE A 101 15.92 11.39 29.01
N GLU A 102 16.86 11.41 29.95
CA GLU A 102 17.57 12.63 30.35
C GLU A 102 18.32 13.23 29.15
N ASP A 103 17.82 14.37 28.67
CA ASP A 103 18.29 15.03 27.44
C ASP A 103 19.61 15.75 27.69
N THR A 104 20.71 14.99 27.58
CA THR A 104 22.07 15.56 27.61
C THR A 104 22.32 16.34 26.33
N ASP A 105 22.42 17.68 26.49
CA ASP A 105 22.52 18.77 25.50
C ASP A 105 23.63 18.57 24.44
N SER A 106 23.41 17.61 23.55
CA SER A 106 24.28 17.22 22.42
C SER A 106 23.54 17.37 21.08
N SER A 107 22.21 17.30 21.09
CA SER A 107 21.31 17.52 19.96
C SER A 107 21.46 18.93 19.35
N LYS A 108 21.66 19.97 20.18
CA LYS A 108 21.85 21.36 19.70
C LYS A 108 23.17 21.60 18.98
N GLN A 109 24.19 20.77 19.20
CA GLN A 109 25.50 20.92 18.57
C GLN A 109 25.53 20.37 17.13
N PHE A 110 24.53 19.55 16.76
CA PHE A 110 24.59 18.64 15.63
C PHE A 110 24.37 19.25 14.25
N LEU A 111 23.54 20.30 14.16
CA LEU A 111 23.01 20.81 12.88
C LEU A 111 23.15 22.32 12.70
N SER A 112 24.30 22.88 13.13
CA SER A 112 24.81 24.15 12.57
C SER A 112 25.39 23.98 11.15
N LEU A 113 24.79 23.10 10.33
CA LEU A 113 25.20 22.89 8.95
C LEU A 113 25.01 24.17 8.16
N ARG A 114 26.13 24.76 7.73
CA ARG A 114 26.10 25.96 6.89
C ARG A 114 25.53 25.57 5.53
N LYS A 115 24.86 26.51 4.86
CA LYS A 115 24.36 26.36 3.48
C LYS A 115 25.42 25.79 2.51
N GLU A 116 26.68 26.19 2.70
CA GLU A 116 27.82 25.68 1.94
C GLU A 116 28.05 24.18 2.15
N ASP A 117 27.95 23.68 3.39
CA ASP A 117 28.12 22.25 3.69
C ASP A 117 27.00 21.39 3.07
N LEU A 118 25.77 21.92 3.01
CA LEU A 118 24.64 21.27 2.33
C LEU A 118 24.82 21.21 0.81
N GLU A 119 25.22 22.32 0.17
CA GLU A 119 25.45 22.33 -1.29
C GLU A 119 26.66 21.47 -1.67
N ASN A 120 27.73 21.46 -0.87
CA ASN A 120 28.87 20.57 -1.05
C ASN A 120 28.46 19.09 -0.99
N ALA A 121 27.52 18.72 -0.12
CA ALA A 121 26.96 17.37 -0.06
C ALA A 121 26.17 17.01 -1.34
N ILE A 122 25.39 17.95 -1.89
CA ILE A 122 24.68 17.77 -3.17
C ILE A 122 25.66 17.62 -4.33
N GLN A 123 26.71 18.44 -4.39
CA GLN A 123 27.77 18.34 -5.41
C GLN A 123 28.50 16.98 -5.33
N TYR A 124 28.84 16.52 -4.13
CA TYR A 124 29.38 15.17 -3.92
C TYR A 124 28.41 14.09 -4.43
N GLY A 125 27.13 14.17 -4.09
CA GLY A 125 26.11 13.25 -4.58
C GLY A 125 26.02 13.22 -6.11
N ALA A 126 26.00 14.39 -6.76
CA ALA A 126 26.02 14.50 -8.21
C ALA A 126 27.29 13.91 -8.85
N GLN A 127 28.45 14.10 -8.21
CA GLN A 127 29.72 13.49 -8.62
C GLN A 127 29.67 11.95 -8.54
N GLN A 128 29.09 11.38 -7.47
CA GLN A 128 28.90 9.93 -7.35
C GLN A 128 27.99 9.37 -8.46
N ILE A 129 26.94 10.08 -8.85
CA ILE A 129 26.08 9.70 -9.98
C ILE A 129 26.81 9.80 -11.32
N SER A 130 27.69 10.79 -11.50
CA SER A 130 28.58 10.88 -12.68
C SER A 130 29.55 9.68 -12.75
N MET A 131 30.10 9.23 -11.62
CA MET A 131 30.91 8.01 -11.57
C MET A 131 30.10 6.75 -11.91
N LEU A 132 28.90 6.60 -11.34
CA LEU A 132 28.00 5.50 -11.64
C LEU A 132 27.63 5.45 -13.13
N SER A 133 27.36 6.60 -13.75
CA SER A 133 27.05 6.67 -15.18
C SER A 133 28.16 6.12 -16.09
N ARG A 134 29.44 6.26 -15.71
CA ARG A 134 30.57 5.66 -16.46
C ARG A 134 30.66 4.14 -16.28
N HIS A 135 30.25 3.64 -15.10
CA HIS A 135 30.12 2.21 -14.85
C HIS A 135 28.97 1.60 -15.68
N GLU A 136 27.83 2.28 -15.74
CA GLU A 136 26.68 1.89 -16.58
C GLU A 136 27.01 1.80 -18.08
N ASP A 137 27.90 2.67 -18.59
CA ASP A 137 28.43 2.55 -19.95
C ASP A 137 29.21 1.23 -20.14
N SER A 138 30.05 0.85 -19.16
CA SER A 138 30.80 -0.41 -19.19
C SER A 138 29.88 -1.64 -19.11
N LEU A 139 28.86 -1.62 -18.23
CA LEU A 139 27.85 -2.66 -18.15
C LEU A 139 27.05 -2.79 -19.44
N SER A 140 26.68 -1.64 -20.04
CA SER A 140 25.94 -1.58 -21.30
C SER A 140 26.76 -2.10 -22.48
N TYR A 141 28.06 -1.83 -22.52
CA TYR A 141 29.01 -2.35 -23.51
C TYR A 141 29.24 -3.85 -23.36
N ALA A 142 29.35 -4.35 -22.13
CA ALA A 142 29.45 -5.77 -21.81
C ALA A 142 28.12 -6.55 -21.93
N ASN A 143 27.05 -5.89 -22.40
CA ASN A 143 25.69 -6.43 -22.53
C ASN A 143 25.13 -7.07 -21.24
N ILE A 144 25.47 -6.51 -20.07
CA ILE A 144 24.96 -6.96 -18.78
C ILE A 144 23.58 -6.35 -18.54
N ASN A 145 22.53 -7.09 -18.91
CA ASN A 145 21.13 -6.73 -18.71
C ASN A 145 20.26 -7.99 -18.63
N VAL A 146 19.04 -7.85 -18.11
CA VAL A 146 18.11 -8.97 -17.89
C VAL A 146 17.73 -9.61 -19.22
N LYS A 147 18.09 -10.88 -19.40
CA LYS A 147 17.78 -11.64 -20.62
C LYS A 147 16.27 -11.83 -20.80
N THR A 148 15.73 -11.37 -21.94
CA THR A 148 14.36 -11.64 -22.38
C THR A 148 13.99 -13.11 -22.22
N GLY A 149 12.83 -13.38 -21.61
CA GLY A 149 12.33 -14.75 -21.41
C GLY A 149 12.81 -15.48 -20.16
N SER A 150 13.87 -15.00 -19.49
CA SER A 150 14.31 -15.56 -18.20
C SER A 150 13.28 -15.31 -17.08
N PRO A 151 13.29 -16.05 -15.96
CA PRO A 151 12.44 -15.73 -14.80
C PRO A 151 12.64 -14.30 -14.28
N SER A 152 13.88 -13.81 -14.28
CA SER A 152 14.22 -12.41 -13.98
C SER A 152 13.53 -11.40 -14.90
N HIS A 153 13.23 -11.78 -16.15
CA HIS A 153 12.47 -10.95 -17.08
C HIS A 153 10.99 -10.89 -16.71
N GLY A 154 10.40 -11.98 -16.22
CA GLY A 154 9.03 -11.97 -15.69
C GLY A 154 8.89 -11.04 -14.48
N GLN A 155 9.87 -11.04 -13.57
CA GLN A 155 9.93 -10.08 -12.46
C GLN A 155 10.13 -8.63 -12.94
N LEU A 156 10.93 -8.42 -14.00
CA LEU A 156 11.14 -7.09 -14.57
C LEU A 156 9.86 -6.51 -15.20
N ILE A 157 9.03 -7.34 -15.84
CA ILE A 157 7.71 -6.92 -16.37
C ILE A 157 6.81 -6.42 -15.23
N ASP A 158 6.78 -7.13 -14.10
CA ASP A 158 5.97 -6.75 -12.92
C ASP A 158 6.35 -5.39 -12.32
N SER A 159 7.63 -5.02 -12.43
CA SER A 159 8.21 -3.88 -11.71
C SER A 159 8.85 -2.84 -12.63
N GLN A 160 8.44 -2.80 -13.91
CA GLN A 160 9.12 -1.99 -14.92
C GLN A 160 9.00 -0.48 -14.64
N PRO A 161 10.11 0.28 -14.68
CA PRO A 161 10.05 1.73 -14.53
C PRO A 161 9.35 2.43 -15.70
N SER A 162 8.53 3.42 -15.35
CA SER A 162 7.94 4.40 -16.24
C SER A 162 8.92 5.54 -16.51
N MET A 163 8.77 6.20 -17.67
CA MET A 163 9.63 7.34 -18.05
C MET A 163 9.64 8.46 -17.01
N ASP A 164 8.49 8.76 -16.41
CA ASP A 164 8.36 9.80 -15.38
C ASP A 164 9.07 9.37 -14.08
N GLY A 165 9.05 8.08 -13.75
CA GLY A 165 9.77 7.50 -12.61
C GLY A 165 11.29 7.60 -12.72
N HIS A 166 11.87 7.41 -13.92
CA HIS A 166 13.31 7.61 -14.16
C HIS A 166 13.77 9.02 -13.76
N VAL A 167 13.01 10.05 -14.16
CA VAL A 167 13.32 11.46 -13.85
C VAL A 167 13.22 11.73 -12.35
N ALA A 168 12.19 11.19 -11.67
CA ALA A 168 12.01 11.35 -10.23
C ALA A 168 13.12 10.69 -9.40
N SER A 169 13.60 9.52 -9.82
CA SER A 169 14.60 8.70 -9.12
C SER A 169 16.00 9.32 -9.10
N ARG A 170 16.45 9.91 -10.22
CA ARG A 170 17.83 10.43 -10.35
C ARG A 170 18.18 11.47 -9.27
N ASN A 171 17.27 12.39 -8.97
CA ASN A 171 17.48 13.40 -7.94
C ASN A 171 17.45 12.80 -6.53
N ALA A 172 16.65 11.75 -6.31
CA ALA A 172 16.58 11.05 -5.04
C ALA A 172 17.88 10.29 -4.72
N GLU A 173 18.49 9.62 -5.70
CA GLU A 173 19.82 9.01 -5.51
C GLU A 173 20.88 10.07 -5.13
N ILE A 174 20.85 11.28 -5.72
CA ILE A 174 21.77 12.37 -5.32
C ILE A 174 21.57 12.74 -3.84
N VAL A 175 20.32 12.95 -3.40
CA VAL A 175 20.01 13.30 -2.00
C VAL A 175 20.41 12.18 -1.03
N ILE A 176 20.26 10.91 -1.41
CA ILE A 176 20.72 9.77 -0.60
C ILE A 176 22.26 9.78 -0.47
N LYS A 177 23.00 9.97 -1.56
CA LYS A 177 24.47 10.07 -1.53
C LYS A 177 24.95 11.29 -0.75
N ALA A 178 24.23 12.41 -0.82
CA ALA A 178 24.49 13.60 -0.02
C ALA A 178 24.23 13.37 1.48
N SER A 179 23.13 12.68 1.84
CA SER A 179 22.81 12.33 3.23
C SER A 179 23.90 11.44 3.84
N HIS A 180 24.44 10.49 3.07
CA HIS A 180 25.62 9.69 3.45
C HIS A 180 26.86 10.54 3.69
N TYR A 181 27.13 11.52 2.82
CA TYR A 181 28.27 12.43 3.00
C TYR A 181 28.16 13.24 4.29
N ILE A 182 26.98 13.82 4.57
CA ILE A 182 26.74 14.58 5.80
C ILE A 182 26.87 13.66 7.03
N MET A 183 26.27 12.45 7.00
CA MET A 183 26.37 11.48 8.10
C MET A 183 27.83 11.15 8.45
N ASN A 184 28.62 10.77 7.44
CA ASN A 184 30.00 10.36 7.66
C ASN A 184 30.89 11.52 8.12
N LYS A 185 30.65 12.75 7.64
CA LYS A 185 31.46 13.93 7.95
C LYS A 185 31.08 14.60 9.28
N HIS A 186 29.80 14.65 9.62
CA HIS A 186 29.29 15.45 10.74
C HIS A 186 28.69 14.63 11.89
N CYS A 187 28.28 13.37 11.68
CA CYS A 187 27.70 12.55 12.74
C CYS A 187 28.72 11.60 13.39
N LEU A 188 29.35 10.74 12.57
CA LEU A 188 30.13 9.62 13.10
C LEU A 188 31.43 10.06 13.80
N GLY A 189 32.01 11.19 13.36
CA GLY A 189 33.21 11.76 13.98
C GLY A 189 33.01 12.31 15.39
N ILE A 190 31.76 12.49 15.84
CA ILE A 190 31.39 12.98 17.18
C ILE A 190 30.57 11.97 17.99
N GLY A 191 30.57 10.70 17.59
CA GLY A 191 30.03 9.58 18.38
C GLY A 191 28.51 9.38 18.32
N ILE A 192 27.76 10.15 17.52
CA ILE A 192 26.31 10.00 17.40
C ILE A 192 25.96 8.79 16.52
N SER A 193 24.97 8.01 16.96
CA SER A 193 24.56 6.77 16.30
C SER A 193 24.06 7.02 14.86
N GLN A 194 24.26 6.04 13.97
CA GLN A 194 23.75 6.12 12.59
C GLN A 194 22.24 6.31 12.53
N MET A 195 21.49 5.69 13.45
CA MET A 195 20.03 5.79 13.51
C MET A 195 19.58 7.18 13.97
N ASP A 196 20.22 7.74 14.99
CA ASP A 196 19.83 9.06 15.51
C ASP A 196 20.29 10.18 14.58
N CYS A 197 21.48 10.05 13.97
CA CYS A 197 21.90 10.90 12.85
C CYS A 197 20.88 10.87 11.70
N ALA A 198 20.37 9.69 11.31
CA ALA A 198 19.38 9.59 10.23
C ALA A 198 18.04 10.25 10.60
N LYS A 199 17.59 10.16 11.86
CA LYS A 199 16.39 10.86 12.36
C LYS A 199 16.56 12.38 12.32
N GLU A 200 17.72 12.90 12.72
CA GLU A 200 17.99 14.34 12.65
C GLU A 200 18.18 14.83 11.20
N LEU A 201 18.87 14.07 10.35
CA LEU A 201 18.98 14.37 8.91
C LEU A 201 17.61 14.40 8.22
N ALA A 202 16.65 13.57 8.64
CA ALA A 202 15.27 13.60 8.17
C ALA A 202 14.51 14.89 8.53
N LYS A 203 15.07 15.78 9.37
CA LYS A 203 14.53 17.12 9.66
C LYS A 203 15.21 18.23 8.83
N VAL A 204 16.42 17.98 8.30
CA VAL A 204 17.21 18.98 7.56
C VAL A 204 16.63 19.24 6.18
N LYS A 205 16.19 20.47 5.92
CA LYS A 205 15.59 20.88 4.64
C LYS A 205 16.62 20.98 3.51
N LEU A 206 16.15 20.72 2.29
CA LEU A 206 16.91 20.90 1.04
C LEU A 206 16.83 22.34 0.51
N ASP A 207 15.87 23.14 0.97
CA ASP A 207 15.49 24.49 0.48
C ASP A 207 16.63 25.45 0.09
N HIS A 208 17.75 25.40 0.80
CA HIS A 208 18.92 26.25 0.54
C HIS A 208 19.92 25.67 -0.48
N THR A 209 19.63 24.50 -1.06
CA THR A 209 20.45 23.82 -2.08
C THR A 209 19.89 23.96 -3.49
N SER A 210 20.71 23.61 -4.49
CA SER A 210 20.33 23.50 -5.90
C SER A 210 19.16 22.52 -6.13
N LEU A 211 19.13 21.37 -5.45
CA LEU A 211 18.01 20.42 -5.52
C LEU A 211 16.80 20.83 -4.67
N GLY A 212 16.98 21.67 -3.65
CA GLY A 212 15.89 22.24 -2.86
C GLY A 212 14.89 22.98 -3.71
N LYS A 213 15.38 23.90 -4.55
CA LYS A 213 14.54 24.66 -5.49
C LYS A 213 13.72 23.75 -6.40
N THR A 214 14.33 22.69 -6.93
CA THR A 214 13.65 21.67 -7.76
C THR A 214 12.62 20.85 -6.98
N CYS A 215 12.89 20.56 -5.70
CA CYS A 215 11.96 19.83 -4.83
C CYS A 215 10.74 20.68 -4.46
N LEU A 216 10.96 21.93 -4.05
CA LEU A 216 9.90 22.86 -3.65
C LEU A 216 9.04 23.25 -4.85
N SER A 217 9.63 23.60 -6.00
CA SER A 217 8.87 23.89 -7.22
C SER A 217 8.11 22.69 -7.78
N LYS A 218 8.50 21.46 -7.40
CA LYS A 218 7.68 20.27 -7.60
C LYS A 218 6.55 20.24 -6.57
N TYR A 219 6.82 20.05 -5.28
CA TYR A 219 5.79 19.66 -4.30
C TYR A 219 4.97 20.80 -3.69
N GLN A 220 5.41 22.06 -3.80
CA GLN A 220 4.74 23.25 -3.24
C GLN A 220 4.21 24.20 -4.33
N ASN A 221 3.91 23.68 -5.53
CA ASN A 221 3.33 24.49 -6.60
C ASN A 221 1.82 24.70 -6.36
N GLU A 222 1.48 25.86 -5.79
CA GLU A 222 0.10 26.29 -5.50
C GLU A 222 -0.72 26.55 -6.78
N SER A 223 -0.09 27.08 -7.85
CA SER A 223 -0.79 27.37 -9.11
C SER A 223 -1.00 26.15 -10.02
N LEU A 224 -0.54 24.95 -9.62
CA LEU A 224 -0.68 23.73 -10.43
C LEU A 224 -2.13 23.45 -10.85
N CYS A 225 -3.09 23.77 -9.98
CA CYS A 225 -4.50 23.46 -10.19
C CYS A 225 -5.28 24.57 -10.92
N GLU A 226 -4.63 25.69 -11.25
CA GLU A 226 -5.25 26.79 -11.99
C GLU A 226 -5.57 26.37 -13.42
N GLY A 227 -6.77 26.72 -13.91
CA GLY A 227 -7.26 26.33 -15.24
C GLY A 227 -7.61 24.85 -15.40
N MET A 228 -7.38 23.99 -14.39
CA MET A 228 -7.76 22.57 -14.46
C MET A 228 -9.28 22.37 -14.30
N ASN A 229 -9.84 21.38 -15.00
CA ASN A 229 -11.22 20.97 -14.83
C ASN A 229 -11.41 20.12 -13.56
N LEU A 230 -11.61 20.78 -12.41
CA LEU A 230 -11.79 20.15 -11.10
C LEU A 230 -13.13 19.39 -10.91
N LYS A 231 -13.93 19.21 -11.97
CA LYS A 231 -15.13 18.33 -11.98
C LYS A 231 -14.75 16.85 -11.97
N TYR A 232 -13.59 16.51 -12.53
CA TYR A 232 -13.09 15.15 -12.69
C TYR A 232 -11.71 14.98 -12.07
N ARG A 233 -11.34 13.74 -11.79
CA ARG A 233 -9.99 13.40 -11.33
C ARG A 233 -8.98 13.67 -12.45
N SER A 234 -7.80 14.18 -12.09
CA SER A 234 -6.64 14.15 -12.97
C SER A 234 -6.25 12.69 -13.28
N ALA A 235 -5.44 12.49 -14.32
CA ALA A 235 -4.99 11.16 -14.71
C ALA A 235 -3.84 10.63 -13.85
N ASP A 236 -3.18 11.48 -13.07
CA ASP A 236 -2.01 11.16 -12.24
C ASP A 236 -2.28 11.37 -10.74
N GLY A 237 -3.52 11.65 -10.33
CA GLY A 237 -3.91 11.90 -8.93
C GLY A 237 -3.65 13.33 -8.42
N SER A 238 -2.94 14.19 -9.19
CA SER A 238 -2.72 15.59 -8.82
C SER A 238 -4.02 16.39 -8.61
N CYS A 239 -3.96 17.45 -7.80
CA CYS A 239 -5.06 18.39 -7.53
C CYS A 239 -6.33 17.75 -6.94
N ASN A 240 -6.26 16.53 -6.40
CA ASN A 240 -7.32 15.99 -5.55
C ASN A 240 -7.38 16.78 -4.23
N ASN A 241 -6.27 16.88 -3.51
CA ASN A 241 -6.09 17.91 -2.49
C ASN A 241 -5.75 19.26 -3.17
N LEU A 242 -6.46 20.34 -2.82
CA LEU A 242 -6.27 21.67 -3.42
C LEU A 242 -5.20 22.52 -2.72
N LYS A 243 -4.89 22.24 -1.45
CA LYS A 243 -3.80 22.89 -0.69
C LYS A 243 -2.46 22.21 -0.94
N HIS A 244 -2.49 20.89 -1.18
CA HIS A 244 -1.32 20.08 -1.44
C HIS A 244 -1.50 19.34 -2.78
N SER A 245 -1.31 20.07 -3.88
CA SER A 245 -1.60 19.63 -5.24
C SER A 245 -0.89 18.35 -5.71
N PHE A 246 0.18 17.93 -5.01
CA PHE A 246 0.93 16.70 -5.24
C PHE A 246 0.57 15.53 -4.30
N TRP A 247 -0.26 15.74 -3.28
CA TRP A 247 -0.65 14.66 -2.39
C TRP A 247 -1.42 13.58 -3.16
N GLY A 248 -0.96 12.34 -2.99
CA GLY A 248 -1.49 11.17 -3.68
C GLY A 248 -1.23 11.09 -5.19
N LYS A 249 -0.35 11.95 -5.71
CA LYS A 249 0.06 11.92 -7.12
C LYS A 249 0.96 10.72 -7.41
N ALA A 250 0.78 10.10 -8.58
CA ALA A 250 1.68 9.11 -9.14
C ALA A 250 3.13 9.61 -9.33
N ASN A 251 4.09 8.69 -9.29
CA ASN A 251 5.54 8.96 -9.31
C ASN A 251 6.00 9.87 -8.15
N THR A 252 5.47 9.60 -6.96
CA THR A 252 5.91 10.19 -5.68
C THR A 252 6.27 9.09 -4.66
N ALA A 253 6.74 9.48 -3.48
CA ALA A 253 7.20 8.54 -2.46
C ALA A 253 6.04 7.88 -1.71
N TYR A 254 6.20 6.62 -1.28
CA TYR A 254 5.31 6.02 -0.28
C TYR A 254 5.41 6.73 1.08
N LYS A 255 4.32 6.72 1.86
CA LYS A 255 4.31 7.22 3.26
C LYS A 255 4.99 6.22 4.21
N ARG A 256 5.66 6.73 5.25
CA ARG A 256 6.10 5.94 6.40
C ARG A 256 5.07 5.99 7.53
N LEU A 257 4.72 4.84 8.09
CA LEU A 257 4.01 4.73 9.39
C LEU A 257 4.99 4.67 10.57
N LEU A 258 6.19 4.16 10.31
CA LEU A 258 7.31 4.07 11.24
C LEU A 258 8.59 4.45 10.50
N PHE A 259 9.56 5.01 11.23
CA PHE A 259 10.86 5.38 10.69
C PHE A 259 11.58 4.15 10.08
N PRO A 260 12.21 4.26 8.90
CA PRO A 260 12.82 3.11 8.22
C PRO A 260 13.98 2.48 9.01
N ALA A 261 13.96 1.15 9.09
CA ALA A 261 14.97 0.34 9.76
C ALA A 261 16.05 -0.13 8.77
N TYR A 262 16.97 0.76 8.43
CA TYR A 262 18.19 0.46 7.67
C TYR A 262 19.39 0.19 8.60
N LYS A 263 20.36 -0.64 8.16
CA LYS A 263 21.58 -0.98 8.91
C LYS A 263 22.40 0.27 9.27
N ASP A 264 22.47 1.21 8.33
CA ASP A 264 23.21 2.48 8.40
C ASP A 264 22.29 3.68 8.68
N GLY A 265 21.05 3.44 9.12
CA GLY A 265 20.01 4.47 9.26
C GLY A 265 19.48 5.09 7.95
N LEU A 266 20.20 4.96 6.82
CA LEU A 266 19.91 5.70 5.59
C LEU A 266 19.44 4.82 4.41
N SER A 267 20.08 3.69 4.14
CA SER A 267 19.83 2.93 2.90
C SER A 267 20.32 1.48 2.86
N SER A 268 21.26 1.08 3.71
CA SER A 268 21.86 -0.26 3.67
C SER A 268 20.91 -1.28 4.28
N ILE A 269 20.72 -2.38 3.56
CA ILE A 269 19.80 -3.47 3.95
C ILE A 269 20.30 -4.11 5.27
N ARG A 270 19.38 -4.43 6.19
CA ARG A 270 19.70 -5.08 7.47
C ARG A 270 20.22 -6.51 7.26
N GLU A 271 21.17 -6.91 8.09
CA GLU A 271 21.73 -8.27 8.12
C GLU A 271 20.83 -9.20 8.94
N LEU A 272 19.85 -9.78 8.24
CA LEU A 272 18.91 -10.77 8.75
C LEU A 272 19.11 -12.13 8.04
N PRO A 273 18.56 -13.25 8.56
CA PRO A 273 18.66 -14.57 7.92
C PRO A 273 18.27 -14.52 6.45
N ASN A 274 18.94 -15.28 5.59
CA ASN A 274 18.77 -15.20 4.13
C ASN A 274 17.31 -15.44 3.73
N SER A 275 16.77 -14.65 2.80
CA SER A 275 15.34 -14.75 2.44
C SER A 275 14.94 -16.09 1.80
N ARG A 276 15.86 -16.78 1.12
CA ARG A 276 15.64 -18.13 0.57
C ARG A 276 15.80 -19.23 1.60
N GLU A 277 16.71 -19.08 2.57
CA GLU A 277 16.76 -19.96 3.75
C GLU A 277 15.47 -19.83 4.59
N LEU A 278 14.95 -18.61 4.73
CA LEU A 278 13.66 -18.37 5.39
C LEU A 278 12.48 -18.97 4.61
N SER A 279 12.41 -18.78 3.29
CA SER A 279 11.38 -19.39 2.46
C SER A 279 11.40 -20.93 2.60
N THR A 280 12.53 -21.56 2.27
CA THR A 280 12.68 -23.03 2.35
C THR A 280 12.58 -23.60 3.77
N GLY A 281 12.81 -22.78 4.80
CA GLY A 281 12.78 -23.16 6.21
C GLY A 281 11.46 -22.89 6.95
N LEU A 282 10.54 -22.09 6.37
CA LEU A 282 9.26 -21.71 6.97
C LEU A 282 8.05 -22.15 6.15
N VAL A 283 8.14 -22.12 4.82
CA VAL A 283 7.07 -22.49 3.89
C VAL A 283 6.90 -24.00 3.87
N ASN A 284 5.64 -24.45 3.93
CA ASN A 284 5.26 -25.80 3.57
C ASN A 284 4.38 -25.76 2.30
N ASP A 285 4.60 -26.70 1.38
CA ASP A 285 3.77 -26.88 0.18
C ASP A 285 2.62 -27.84 0.52
N GLU A 286 1.59 -27.32 1.20
CA GLU A 286 0.42 -28.06 1.67
C GLU A 286 -0.87 -27.35 1.25
N ASN A 287 -1.83 -28.10 0.69
CA ASN A 287 -3.11 -27.56 0.24
C ASN A 287 -4.05 -27.29 1.44
N SER A 288 -4.37 -26.02 1.70
CA SER A 288 -5.18 -25.53 2.82
C SER A 288 -6.25 -24.53 2.34
N PRO A 289 -7.25 -24.98 1.57
CA PRO A 289 -8.28 -24.10 1.03
C PRO A 289 -9.16 -23.51 2.14
N ASP A 290 -9.57 -22.25 1.99
CA ASP A 290 -10.67 -21.68 2.77
C ASP A 290 -11.99 -22.26 2.23
N SER A 291 -12.72 -22.99 3.06
CA SER A 291 -13.95 -23.69 2.64
C SER A 291 -15.11 -22.73 2.28
N THR A 292 -15.04 -21.47 2.69
CA THR A 292 -16.12 -20.48 2.58
C THR A 292 -15.87 -19.40 1.54
N LYS A 293 -14.60 -19.11 1.22
CA LYS A 293 -14.17 -18.00 0.36
C LYS A 293 -13.77 -18.47 -1.03
N THR A 294 -14.04 -17.63 -2.02
CA THR A 294 -13.66 -17.87 -3.42
C THR A 294 -12.33 -17.23 -3.77
N ILE A 295 -11.70 -17.70 -4.84
CA ILE A 295 -10.43 -17.18 -5.35
C ILE A 295 -10.53 -15.71 -5.83
N ALA A 296 -11.76 -15.20 -6.07
CA ALA A 296 -11.99 -13.77 -6.25
C ALA A 296 -11.45 -12.91 -5.09
N MET A 297 -11.36 -13.42 -3.85
CA MET A 297 -10.70 -12.68 -2.76
C MET A 297 -9.22 -12.37 -3.06
N ALA A 298 -8.48 -13.33 -3.63
CA ALA A 298 -7.08 -13.13 -3.99
C ALA A 298 -6.97 -12.12 -5.15
N PHE A 299 -7.69 -12.36 -6.23
CA PHE A 299 -7.60 -11.54 -7.45
C PHE A 299 -8.17 -10.13 -7.28
N TRP A 300 -9.19 -9.92 -6.45
CA TRP A 300 -9.64 -8.57 -6.09
C TRP A 300 -8.61 -7.84 -5.21
N THR A 301 -7.98 -8.53 -4.25
CA THR A 301 -6.89 -7.94 -3.44
C THR A 301 -5.76 -7.43 -4.33
N ILE A 302 -5.35 -8.22 -5.32
CA ILE A 302 -4.29 -7.85 -6.27
C ILE A 302 -4.75 -6.72 -7.19
N PHE A 303 -5.96 -6.80 -7.74
CA PHE A 303 -6.54 -5.75 -8.60
C PHE A 303 -6.61 -4.39 -7.90
N ILE A 304 -6.98 -4.35 -6.63
CA ILE A 304 -6.99 -3.14 -5.79
C ILE A 304 -5.56 -2.72 -5.40
N GLY A 305 -4.68 -3.69 -5.10
CA GLY A 305 -3.27 -3.44 -4.86
C GLY A 305 -2.56 -2.78 -6.06
N HIS A 306 -2.97 -3.13 -7.29
CA HIS A 306 -2.46 -2.54 -8.52
C HIS A 306 -2.96 -1.11 -8.75
N ASP A 307 -4.15 -0.76 -8.25
CA ASP A 307 -4.66 0.62 -8.29
C ASP A 307 -3.91 1.55 -7.32
N LEU A 308 -3.53 1.03 -6.15
CA LEU A 308 -2.91 1.80 -5.07
C LEU A 308 -1.36 1.81 -5.09
N SER A 309 -0.73 0.80 -5.70
CA SER A 309 0.71 0.60 -5.59
C SER A 309 1.34 -0.02 -6.82
N HIS A 310 2.47 0.53 -7.24
CA HIS A 310 3.34 -0.01 -8.29
C HIS A 310 4.79 0.41 -7.97
N THR A 311 5.55 -0.48 -7.34
CA THR A 311 6.96 -0.22 -6.99
C THR A 311 7.88 -0.56 -8.17
N ALA A 312 8.59 0.42 -8.71
CA ALA A 312 9.56 0.20 -9.78
C ALA A 312 10.90 -0.37 -9.27
N VAL A 313 11.55 -1.25 -10.05
CA VAL A 313 12.97 -1.63 -9.84
C VAL A 313 13.93 -0.64 -10.48
N SER A 314 15.11 -0.48 -9.88
CA SER A 314 16.16 0.38 -10.42
C SER A 314 16.63 -0.11 -11.79
N SER A 315 16.96 0.85 -12.64
CA SER A 315 17.52 0.66 -13.98
C SER A 315 18.74 1.57 -14.13
N MET A 316 19.52 1.38 -15.20
CA MET A 316 20.68 2.23 -15.48
C MET A 316 20.23 3.67 -15.76
N LEU A 317 20.70 4.63 -14.96
CA LEU A 317 20.26 6.03 -14.97
C LEU A 317 20.54 6.76 -16.29
N LYS A 318 21.55 6.33 -17.06
CA LYS A 318 21.90 6.93 -18.36
C LYS A 318 21.20 6.26 -19.56
N THR A 319 21.05 4.93 -19.54
CA THR A 319 20.62 4.15 -20.72
C THR A 319 19.20 3.59 -20.59
N ASN A 320 18.58 3.70 -19.41
CA ASN A 320 17.31 3.06 -19.02
C ASN A 320 17.28 1.53 -19.23
N LYS A 321 18.45 0.88 -19.43
CA LYS A 321 18.55 -0.58 -19.52
C LYS A 321 18.30 -1.22 -18.15
N SER A 322 17.78 -2.44 -18.19
CA SER A 322 17.59 -3.26 -16.98
C SER A 322 18.93 -3.65 -16.37
N VAL A 323 18.94 -3.74 -15.03
CA VAL A 323 20.08 -4.21 -14.25
C VAL A 323 19.92 -5.71 -14.02
N ASP A 324 20.99 -6.49 -14.23
CA ASP A 324 21.04 -7.92 -13.88
C ASP A 324 22.16 -8.16 -12.85
N CYS A 325 21.83 -8.85 -11.77
CA CYS A 325 22.68 -9.05 -10.60
C CYS A 325 23.21 -10.47 -10.47
N CYS A 326 22.62 -11.40 -11.22
CA CYS A 326 23.16 -12.72 -11.46
C CYS A 326 23.70 -12.80 -12.89
N ASN A 327 24.55 -13.78 -13.17
CA ASN A 327 24.95 -14.12 -14.53
C ASN A 327 24.04 -15.23 -15.10
N GLU A 328 24.22 -15.52 -16.39
CA GLU A 328 23.42 -16.52 -17.11
C GLU A 328 23.46 -17.93 -16.50
N HIS A 329 24.54 -18.27 -15.80
CA HIS A 329 24.70 -19.53 -15.08
C HIS A 329 24.02 -19.55 -13.70
N GLY A 330 23.36 -18.47 -13.28
CA GLY A 330 22.73 -18.37 -11.95
C GLY A 330 23.74 -18.22 -10.82
N MET A 331 24.91 -17.61 -11.09
CA MET A 331 25.90 -17.21 -10.07
C MET A 331 25.92 -15.69 -9.92
N LYS A 332 26.46 -15.18 -8.82
CA LYS A 332 26.62 -13.73 -8.59
C LYS A 332 27.51 -13.10 -9.68
N GLN A 333 27.14 -11.91 -10.17
CA GLN A 333 27.98 -11.15 -11.08
C GLN A 333 29.36 -10.84 -10.48
N SER A 334 30.39 -10.75 -11.32
CA SER A 334 31.70 -10.25 -10.88
C SER A 334 31.60 -8.78 -10.42
N PRO A 335 32.47 -8.28 -9.53
CA PRO A 335 32.38 -6.90 -9.05
C PRO A 335 32.36 -5.85 -10.17
N ARG A 336 33.15 -6.05 -11.24
CA ARG A 336 33.16 -5.16 -12.43
C ARG A 336 31.87 -5.21 -13.26
N HIS A 337 31.02 -6.22 -13.07
CA HIS A 337 29.73 -6.37 -13.74
C HIS A 337 28.53 -6.17 -12.78
N THR A 338 28.78 -5.79 -11.53
CA THR A 338 27.72 -5.57 -10.53
C THR A 338 27.32 -4.09 -10.53
N HIS A 339 26.05 -3.79 -10.74
CA HIS A 339 25.52 -2.43 -10.58
C HIS A 339 25.30 -2.10 -9.10
N SER A 340 25.35 -0.81 -8.72
CA SER A 340 25.19 -0.40 -7.32
C SER A 340 23.80 -0.70 -6.73
N SER A 341 22.78 -0.85 -7.58
CA SER A 341 21.42 -1.23 -7.18
C SER A 341 21.23 -2.74 -7.05
N CYS A 342 22.28 -3.55 -7.15
CA CYS A 342 22.17 -4.99 -6.97
C CYS A 342 22.13 -5.42 -5.50
N ALA A 343 21.11 -6.21 -5.14
CA ALA A 343 21.02 -6.86 -3.84
C ALA A 343 20.53 -8.32 -4.00
N PRO A 344 21.23 -9.16 -4.80
CA PRO A 344 20.78 -10.49 -5.17
C PRO A 344 20.63 -11.40 -3.96
N ILE A 345 19.63 -12.28 -4.01
CA ILE A 345 19.38 -13.28 -2.99
C ILE A 345 20.37 -14.41 -3.23
N ILE A 346 21.27 -14.62 -2.27
CA ILE A 346 22.28 -15.69 -2.35
C ILE A 346 21.57 -17.02 -2.07
N ILE A 347 21.79 -18.02 -2.91
CA ILE A 347 21.24 -19.36 -2.72
C ILE A 347 22.30 -20.22 -2.04
N SER A 348 21.95 -20.83 -0.91
CA SER A 348 22.82 -21.75 -0.16
C SER A 348 23.12 -23.01 -0.97
N LYS A 349 24.27 -23.66 -0.69
CA LYS A 349 24.64 -24.94 -1.32
C LYS A 349 23.79 -26.11 -0.82
N GLU A 350 23.10 -25.91 0.29
CA GLU A 350 22.20 -26.83 0.96
C GLU A 350 20.74 -26.65 0.49
N ASP A 351 20.47 -25.67 -0.41
CA ASP A 351 19.15 -25.46 -1.03
C ASP A 351 18.73 -26.69 -1.84
N ARG A 352 17.62 -27.32 -1.44
CA ARG A 352 17.15 -28.60 -1.98
C ARG A 352 16.67 -28.53 -3.43
N PHE A 353 16.38 -27.34 -3.96
CA PHE A 353 15.81 -27.14 -5.29
C PHE A 353 16.83 -26.53 -6.27
N PHE A 354 17.49 -25.44 -5.87
CA PHE A 354 18.39 -24.69 -6.74
C PHE A 354 19.83 -25.22 -6.75
N SER A 355 20.30 -25.86 -5.67
CA SER A 355 21.66 -26.42 -5.62
C SER A 355 21.88 -27.58 -6.62
N PRO A 356 20.95 -28.54 -6.81
CA PRO A 356 21.03 -29.53 -7.89
C PRO A 356 21.14 -28.91 -9.29
N LEU A 357 20.56 -27.72 -9.49
CA LEU A 357 20.63 -26.94 -10.73
C LEU A 357 21.90 -26.07 -10.83
N ARG A 358 22.83 -26.20 -9.86
CA ARG A 358 24.08 -25.44 -9.72
C ARG A 358 23.90 -23.92 -9.64
N ARG A 359 22.74 -23.45 -9.17
CA ARG A 359 22.44 -22.01 -9.01
C ARG A 359 22.76 -21.55 -7.58
N THR A 360 23.45 -20.42 -7.48
CA THR A 360 23.89 -19.80 -6.22
C THR A 360 23.41 -18.35 -6.06
N CYS A 361 22.62 -17.85 -7.03
CA CYS A 361 22.14 -16.48 -7.10
C CYS A 361 20.73 -16.44 -7.70
N MET A 362 19.79 -15.82 -6.99
CA MET A 362 18.49 -15.39 -7.50
C MET A 362 18.51 -13.87 -7.68
N ASN A 363 18.10 -13.41 -8.85
CA ASN A 363 18.21 -11.99 -9.20
C ASN A 363 17.29 -11.14 -8.31
N TYR A 364 17.83 -10.05 -7.77
CA TYR A 364 17.06 -9.03 -7.09
C TYR A 364 17.76 -7.67 -7.29
N VAL A 365 17.00 -6.72 -7.83
CA VAL A 365 17.41 -5.34 -8.08
C VAL A 365 16.64 -4.45 -7.12
N ARG A 366 17.34 -3.52 -6.45
CA ARG A 366 16.72 -2.62 -5.49
C ARG A 366 15.66 -1.72 -6.11
N SER A 367 14.59 -1.44 -5.38
CA SER A 367 13.52 -0.55 -5.83
C SER A 367 14.00 0.89 -6.01
N MET A 368 13.43 1.60 -6.97
CA MET A 368 13.77 2.99 -7.28
C MET A 368 13.47 3.90 -6.10
N PRO A 369 14.37 4.84 -5.78
CA PRO A 369 14.09 5.83 -4.76
C PRO A 369 13.18 6.93 -5.30
N ALA A 370 12.55 7.66 -4.39
CA ALA A 370 11.82 8.88 -4.64
C ALA A 370 12.33 9.99 -3.72
N MET A 371 12.24 11.25 -4.18
CA MET A 371 12.49 12.40 -3.31
C MET A 371 11.36 12.48 -2.28
N ARG A 372 11.73 12.61 -1.00
CA ARG A 372 10.81 12.83 0.11
C ARG A 372 9.92 14.05 -0.18
N THR A 373 8.63 13.95 0.16
CA THR A 373 7.63 15.00 -0.11
C THR A 373 7.78 16.22 0.80
N ASP A 374 8.47 16.08 1.94
CA ASP A 374 8.85 17.14 2.87
C ASP A 374 10.12 17.91 2.46
N CYS A 375 10.76 17.51 1.35
CA CYS A 375 12.01 18.06 0.82
C CYS A 375 13.16 18.11 1.84
N THR A 376 13.40 17.02 2.57
CA THR A 376 14.55 16.88 3.48
C THR A 376 15.64 15.96 2.94
N PHE A 377 16.80 15.98 3.59
CA PHE A 377 17.77 14.88 3.58
C PHE A 377 17.22 13.66 4.36
N GLY A 378 18.05 12.61 4.51
CA GLY A 378 17.76 11.45 5.36
C GLY A 378 17.62 10.15 4.57
N PRO A 379 16.80 9.19 5.06
CA PRO A 379 16.76 7.83 4.53
C PRO A 379 16.11 7.70 3.15
N ARG A 380 16.43 6.59 2.48
CA ARG A 380 15.87 6.17 1.18
C ARG A 380 14.37 5.91 1.30
N GLU A 381 13.58 6.69 0.57
CA GLU A 381 12.17 6.40 0.30
C GLU A 381 11.99 5.82 -1.10
N GLN A 382 11.02 4.93 -1.28
CA GLN A 382 10.76 4.25 -2.56
C GLN A 382 9.61 4.91 -3.34
N LEU A 383 9.72 4.82 -4.67
CA LEU A 383 8.77 5.39 -5.62
C LEU A 383 7.52 4.51 -5.79
N ASN A 384 6.34 5.12 -5.70
CA ASN A 384 5.09 4.58 -6.22
C ASN A 384 4.80 5.14 -7.61
N GLN A 385 4.59 4.28 -8.61
CA GLN A 385 4.18 4.69 -9.96
C GLN A 385 2.66 4.75 -10.15
N ALA A 386 1.89 4.11 -9.26
CA ALA A 386 0.43 4.21 -9.24
C ALA A 386 -0.01 5.54 -8.60
N THR A 387 -1.26 5.94 -8.81
CA THR A 387 -1.87 6.97 -7.96
C THR A 387 -2.00 6.40 -6.53
N HIS A 388 -2.11 7.26 -5.51
CA HIS A 388 -2.35 6.77 -4.15
C HIS A 388 -3.85 6.78 -3.79
N TYR A 389 -4.72 6.86 -4.80
CA TYR A 389 -6.17 6.89 -4.65
C TYR A 389 -6.77 5.60 -5.19
N LEU A 390 -7.89 5.17 -4.62
CA LEU A 390 -8.70 4.10 -5.23
C LEU A 390 -9.53 4.70 -6.38
N ASP A 391 -8.86 4.97 -7.51
CA ASP A 391 -9.42 5.76 -8.61
C ASP A 391 -9.52 5.05 -9.98
N ALA A 392 -9.27 3.74 -9.99
CA ALA A 392 -9.25 2.85 -11.14
C ALA A 392 -8.10 3.11 -12.14
N SER A 393 -6.98 3.65 -11.67
CA SER A 393 -5.74 3.84 -12.43
C SER A 393 -5.20 2.55 -13.07
N MET A 394 -5.42 1.37 -12.48
CA MET A 394 -5.07 0.08 -13.09
C MET A 394 -5.88 -0.25 -14.35
N VAL A 395 -7.02 0.41 -14.56
CA VAL A 395 -7.81 0.37 -15.81
C VAL A 395 -7.45 1.54 -16.73
N TYR A 396 -7.33 2.76 -16.18
CA TYR A 396 -7.24 4.00 -16.97
C TYR A 396 -5.84 4.59 -17.17
N GLY A 397 -4.84 4.07 -16.47
CA GLY A 397 -3.47 4.60 -16.42
C GLY A 397 -3.27 5.67 -15.35
N SER A 398 -2.00 5.80 -14.91
CA SER A 398 -1.55 6.78 -13.90
C SER A 398 -0.91 8.04 -14.52
N SER A 399 -1.17 8.31 -15.81
CA SER A 399 -0.74 9.53 -16.49
C SER A 399 -1.68 9.89 -17.65
N GLY A 400 -1.76 11.18 -17.98
CA GLY A 400 -2.61 11.66 -19.08
C GLY A 400 -2.24 11.04 -20.43
N LYS A 401 -0.94 10.85 -20.68
CA LYS A 401 -0.42 10.18 -21.90
C LYS A 401 -0.88 8.72 -21.97
N GLN A 402 -0.80 7.98 -20.86
CA GLN A 402 -1.23 6.58 -20.83
C GLN A 402 -2.74 6.47 -21.06
N MET A 403 -3.54 7.26 -20.34
CA MET A 403 -5.00 7.30 -20.44
C MET A 403 -5.48 7.64 -21.86
N LEU A 404 -4.91 8.67 -22.48
CA LEU A 404 -5.21 9.04 -23.88
C LEU A 404 -4.82 7.94 -24.88
N SER A 405 -3.88 7.07 -24.54
CA SER A 405 -3.43 5.94 -25.38
C SER A 405 -4.24 4.66 -25.21
N LEU A 406 -5.20 4.65 -24.28
CA LEU A 406 -6.15 3.54 -24.04
C LEU A 406 -7.55 3.87 -24.57
N ARG A 407 -7.83 5.12 -24.92
CA ARG A 407 -9.13 5.59 -25.42
C ARG A 407 -9.28 5.42 -26.93
N LYS A 408 -10.48 5.01 -27.35
CA LYS A 408 -10.92 4.98 -28.75
C LYS A 408 -11.14 6.38 -29.32
N LYS A 409 -11.34 7.38 -28.44
CA LYS A 409 -11.65 8.78 -28.79
C LYS A 409 -12.93 8.93 -29.62
N SER A 410 -13.88 8.04 -29.39
CA SER A 410 -15.24 8.11 -29.91
C SER A 410 -16.22 7.56 -28.87
N ARG A 411 -17.32 8.29 -28.63
CA ARG A 411 -18.41 7.95 -27.68
C ARG A 411 -17.96 7.69 -26.24
N GLY A 412 -16.78 8.18 -25.85
CA GLY A 412 -16.19 7.97 -24.54
C GLY A 412 -15.57 6.59 -24.32
N LEU A 413 -15.39 5.79 -25.38
CA LEU A 413 -14.99 4.38 -25.27
C LEU A 413 -13.48 4.18 -25.05
N LEU A 414 -13.13 3.08 -24.38
CA LEU A 414 -11.81 2.46 -24.42
C LEU A 414 -11.60 1.68 -25.73
N LEU A 415 -10.34 1.55 -26.13
CA LEU A 415 -9.94 0.65 -27.22
C LEU A 415 -10.20 -0.82 -26.83
N THR A 416 -10.56 -1.63 -27.81
CA THR A 416 -10.70 -3.08 -27.68
C THR A 416 -9.94 -3.80 -28.80
N TYR A 417 -9.68 -5.08 -28.59
CA TYR A 417 -9.44 -6.05 -29.66
C TYR A 417 -10.65 -6.98 -29.72
N THR A 418 -11.36 -7.01 -30.85
CA THR A 418 -12.50 -7.89 -31.05
C THR A 418 -12.02 -9.19 -31.72
N SER A 419 -12.35 -10.36 -31.16
CA SER A 419 -12.02 -11.66 -31.74
C SER A 419 -12.91 -12.00 -32.96
N ASP A 420 -12.56 -13.05 -33.69
CA ASP A 420 -13.37 -13.58 -34.81
C ASP A 420 -14.80 -13.99 -34.35
N GLU A 421 -14.93 -14.43 -33.10
CA GLU A 421 -16.21 -14.72 -32.43
C GLU A 421 -16.97 -13.44 -31.98
N HIS A 422 -16.53 -12.26 -32.44
CA HIS A 422 -17.12 -10.94 -32.18
C HIS A 422 -17.07 -10.49 -30.71
N MET A 423 -16.08 -10.96 -29.95
CA MET A 423 -16.01 -10.75 -28.50
C MET A 423 -14.88 -9.77 -28.15
N ASP A 424 -15.20 -8.74 -27.36
CA ASP A 424 -14.27 -7.66 -27.03
C ASP A 424 -13.30 -8.05 -25.91
N TYR A 425 -12.01 -7.92 -26.18
CA TYR A 425 -10.91 -8.03 -25.22
C TYR A 425 -10.15 -6.71 -25.12
N MET A 426 -9.21 -6.61 -24.16
CA MET A 426 -8.34 -5.44 -24.08
C MET A 426 -7.46 -5.32 -25.34
N PRO A 427 -6.93 -4.14 -25.68
CA PRO A 427 -6.05 -3.97 -26.83
C PRO A 427 -4.80 -4.84 -26.71
N LEU A 428 -4.40 -5.49 -27.80
CA LEU A 428 -3.19 -6.30 -27.82
C LEU A 428 -1.94 -5.42 -27.84
N THR A 429 -0.86 -5.91 -27.23
CA THR A 429 0.48 -5.33 -27.29
C THR A 429 1.51 -6.44 -27.45
N ASN A 430 2.44 -6.24 -28.38
CA ASN A 430 3.50 -7.18 -28.68
C ASN A 430 4.83 -6.51 -28.32
N GLY A 431 5.56 -7.07 -27.35
CA GLY A 431 6.84 -6.53 -26.91
C GLY A 431 7.33 -7.16 -25.61
N SER A 432 8.64 -7.24 -25.45
CA SER A 432 9.29 -7.80 -24.25
C SER A 432 8.95 -7.04 -22.96
N SER A 433 8.61 -5.75 -23.04
CA SER A 433 8.17 -4.96 -21.89
C SER A 433 6.88 -5.47 -21.24
N ALA A 434 5.95 -6.04 -22.01
CA ALA A 434 4.66 -6.52 -21.51
C ALA A 434 4.54 -8.05 -21.49
N CYS A 435 5.39 -8.76 -22.24
CA CYS A 435 5.27 -10.20 -22.47
C CYS A 435 6.59 -10.94 -22.27
N GLN A 436 6.52 -12.12 -21.68
CA GLN A 436 7.64 -13.05 -21.66
C GLN A 436 7.72 -13.78 -23.02
N SER A 437 8.83 -13.60 -23.73
CA SER A 437 9.21 -14.34 -24.96
C SER A 437 8.22 -14.33 -26.12
N GLY A 438 7.76 -13.14 -26.54
CA GLY A 438 7.01 -13.00 -27.80
C GLY A 438 5.58 -13.55 -27.78
N ALA A 439 5.06 -13.92 -26.61
CA ALA A 439 3.62 -14.08 -26.41
C ALA A 439 2.86 -12.77 -26.73
N THR A 440 1.57 -12.89 -27.00
CA THR A 440 0.67 -11.75 -27.15
C THR A 440 0.09 -11.37 -25.77
N CYS A 441 0.11 -10.09 -25.41
CA CYS A 441 -0.41 -9.61 -24.13
C CYS A 441 -1.39 -8.45 -24.31
N TYR A 442 -1.98 -8.03 -23.20
CA TYR A 442 -2.92 -6.92 -23.16
C TYR A 442 -2.29 -5.64 -22.66
N LYS A 443 -2.77 -4.53 -23.21
CA LYS A 443 -2.44 -3.17 -22.80
C LYS A 443 -3.58 -2.61 -21.94
N ALA A 444 -3.27 -2.24 -20.70
CA ALA A 444 -4.23 -1.64 -19.77
C ALA A 444 -3.62 -0.40 -19.05
N GLY A 445 -4.31 0.11 -18.04
CA GLY A 445 -3.82 1.14 -17.14
C GLY A 445 -2.65 0.70 -16.27
N ASP A 446 -2.51 -0.60 -16.03
CA ASP A 446 -1.33 -1.20 -15.40
C ASP A 446 -0.80 -2.38 -16.22
N ILE A 447 0.53 -2.55 -16.27
CA ILE A 447 1.19 -3.58 -17.09
C ILE A 447 1.09 -4.99 -16.49
N ARG A 448 0.92 -5.09 -15.17
CA ARG A 448 0.78 -6.35 -14.41
C ARG A 448 -0.56 -7.03 -14.65
N VAL A 449 -1.47 -6.42 -15.42
CA VAL A 449 -2.68 -7.08 -15.96
C VAL A 449 -2.40 -8.44 -16.58
N ASN A 450 -1.19 -8.64 -17.11
CA ASN A 450 -0.77 -9.85 -17.80
C ASN A 450 -0.20 -10.95 -16.88
N ALA A 451 0.03 -10.65 -15.60
CA ALA A 451 0.77 -11.53 -14.69
C ALA A 451 0.12 -12.91 -14.54
N GLN A 452 -1.21 -12.97 -14.45
CA GLN A 452 -1.97 -14.20 -14.20
C GLN A 452 -3.35 -14.18 -14.90
N PRO A 453 -3.87 -15.31 -15.44
CA PRO A 453 -5.08 -15.31 -16.28
C PRO A 453 -6.37 -14.81 -15.58
N HIS A 454 -6.59 -15.16 -14.31
CA HIS A 454 -7.75 -14.68 -13.56
C HIS A 454 -7.68 -13.16 -13.27
N LEU A 455 -6.48 -12.60 -13.09
CA LEU A 455 -6.29 -11.15 -12.98
C LEU A 455 -6.62 -10.47 -14.31
N THR A 456 -6.14 -11.03 -15.43
CA THR A 456 -6.49 -10.50 -16.75
C THR A 456 -8.01 -10.53 -16.99
N ALA A 457 -8.70 -11.60 -16.59
CA ALA A 457 -10.16 -11.68 -16.71
C ALA A 457 -10.86 -10.56 -15.92
N MET A 458 -10.39 -10.26 -14.70
CA MET A 458 -10.89 -9.13 -13.90
C MET A 458 -10.71 -7.79 -14.64
N HIS A 459 -9.53 -7.51 -15.20
CA HIS A 459 -9.30 -6.28 -15.97
C HIS A 459 -10.16 -6.23 -17.26
N THR A 460 -10.30 -7.34 -18.00
CA THR A 460 -11.15 -7.43 -19.19
C THR A 460 -12.61 -7.10 -18.86
N LEU A 461 -13.15 -7.64 -17.76
CA LEU A 461 -14.50 -7.35 -17.30
C LEU A 461 -14.72 -5.87 -16.98
N TRP A 462 -13.75 -5.20 -16.34
CA TRP A 462 -13.86 -3.76 -16.03
C TRP A 462 -13.69 -2.86 -17.26
N MET A 463 -12.90 -3.27 -18.26
CA MET A 463 -12.85 -2.61 -19.56
C MET A 463 -14.18 -2.75 -20.32
N ARG A 464 -14.76 -3.97 -20.35
CA ARG A 464 -16.09 -4.22 -20.92
C ARG A 464 -17.17 -3.38 -20.22
N GLU A 465 -17.15 -3.33 -18.89
CA GLU A 465 -18.13 -2.56 -18.10
C GLU A 465 -18.04 -1.06 -18.39
N HIS A 466 -16.83 -0.51 -18.56
CA HIS A 466 -16.65 0.86 -19.04
C HIS A 466 -17.32 1.05 -20.41
N ASN A 467 -17.02 0.21 -21.40
CA ASN A 467 -17.58 0.35 -22.74
C ASN A 467 -19.10 0.13 -22.78
N ARG A 468 -19.64 -0.74 -21.92
CA ARG A 468 -21.09 -0.94 -21.74
C ARG A 468 -21.76 0.32 -21.20
N VAL A 469 -21.20 0.92 -20.16
CA VAL A 469 -21.71 2.15 -19.53
C VAL A 469 -21.58 3.35 -20.49
N ALA A 470 -20.42 3.55 -21.12
CA ALA A 470 -20.17 4.64 -22.08
C ALA A 470 -21.13 4.59 -23.27
N ASN A 471 -21.35 3.40 -23.86
CA ASN A 471 -22.31 3.25 -24.96
C ASN A 471 -23.74 3.65 -24.54
N GLN A 472 -24.18 3.23 -23.34
CA GLN A 472 -25.50 3.58 -22.81
C GLN A 472 -25.62 5.07 -22.48
N LEU A 473 -24.59 5.69 -21.91
CA LEU A 473 -24.53 7.14 -21.66
C LEU A 473 -24.60 7.94 -22.95
N ALA A 474 -23.86 7.54 -23.99
CA ALA A 474 -23.90 8.19 -25.30
C ALA A 474 -25.26 8.04 -26.03
N ILE A 475 -26.05 7.01 -25.71
CA ILE A 475 -27.42 6.85 -26.24
C ILE A 475 -28.39 7.79 -25.51
N ILE A 476 -28.34 7.87 -24.18
CA ILE A 476 -29.27 8.72 -23.42
C ILE A 476 -28.88 10.21 -23.43
N ASN A 477 -27.62 10.51 -23.75
CA ASN A 477 -27.09 11.88 -23.90
C ASN A 477 -26.37 12.06 -25.26
N PRO A 478 -27.08 12.11 -26.40
CA PRO A 478 -26.45 12.24 -27.73
C PRO A 478 -25.67 13.56 -27.95
N HIS A 479 -25.84 14.53 -27.04
CA HIS A 479 -25.19 15.84 -27.06
C HIS A 479 -23.86 15.88 -26.29
N TRP A 480 -23.45 14.78 -25.65
CA TRP A 480 -22.13 14.70 -24.98
C TRP A 480 -21.04 14.45 -26.01
N ASP A 481 -19.91 15.16 -25.85
CA ASP A 481 -18.68 14.87 -26.59
C ASP A 481 -17.97 13.63 -26.01
N ASP A 482 -16.89 13.20 -26.68
CA ASP A 482 -16.09 12.05 -26.26
C ASP A 482 -15.50 12.23 -24.86
N GLU A 483 -15.03 13.43 -24.53
CA GLU A 483 -14.41 13.72 -23.24
C GLU A 483 -15.41 13.62 -22.09
N ARG A 484 -16.58 14.26 -22.22
CA ARG A 484 -17.63 14.20 -21.22
C ARG A 484 -18.16 12.77 -21.05
N ALA A 485 -18.37 12.04 -22.15
CA ALA A 485 -18.78 10.64 -22.10
C ALA A 485 -17.74 9.77 -21.40
N PHE A 486 -16.45 9.91 -21.74
CA PHE A 486 -15.36 9.16 -21.10
C PHE A 486 -15.26 9.47 -19.60
N GLN A 487 -15.28 10.74 -19.21
CA GLN A 487 -15.07 11.16 -17.82
C GLN A 487 -16.24 10.81 -16.90
N GLU A 488 -17.49 10.98 -17.34
CA GLU A 488 -18.66 10.51 -16.57
C GLU A 488 -18.67 8.98 -16.47
N THR A 489 -18.26 8.26 -17.51
CA THR A 489 -18.10 6.80 -17.47
C THR A 489 -17.02 6.40 -16.46
N LYS A 490 -15.78 6.92 -16.59
CA LYS A 490 -14.68 6.66 -15.63
C LYS A 490 -15.17 6.90 -14.20
N LYS A 491 -15.86 8.01 -13.95
CA LYS A 491 -16.38 8.38 -12.62
C LYS A 491 -17.38 7.36 -12.07
N ILE A 492 -18.29 6.82 -12.88
CA ILE A 492 -19.20 5.72 -12.47
C ILE A 492 -18.41 4.44 -12.17
N ILE A 493 -17.46 4.07 -13.03
CA ILE A 493 -16.64 2.85 -12.85
C ILE A 493 -15.78 2.91 -11.59
N THR A 494 -15.09 4.03 -11.36
CA THR A 494 -14.36 4.29 -10.11
C THR A 494 -15.29 4.15 -8.90
N ALA A 495 -16.49 4.73 -8.97
CA ALA A 495 -17.48 4.65 -7.89
C ALA A 495 -17.96 3.21 -7.62
N SER A 496 -18.16 2.41 -8.67
CA SER A 496 -18.49 0.97 -8.55
C SER A 496 -17.36 0.17 -7.88
N ILE A 497 -16.10 0.41 -8.27
CA ILE A 497 -14.93 -0.25 -7.67
C ILE A 497 -14.76 0.17 -6.20
N GLN A 498 -14.90 1.46 -5.89
CA GLN A 498 -14.92 1.96 -4.51
C GLN A 498 -16.05 1.29 -3.71
N HIS A 499 -17.28 1.22 -4.25
CA HIS A 499 -18.41 0.62 -3.56
C HIS A 499 -18.19 -0.87 -3.26
N ILE A 500 -17.82 -1.69 -4.25
CA ILE A 500 -17.55 -3.13 -4.06
C ILE A 500 -16.41 -3.35 -3.04
N THR A 501 -15.36 -2.52 -3.08
CA THR A 501 -14.20 -2.68 -2.19
C THR A 501 -14.58 -2.49 -0.72
N TYR A 502 -15.38 -1.46 -0.39
CA TYR A 502 -15.77 -1.19 1.00
C TYR A 502 -17.04 -1.94 1.44
N ASN A 503 -17.96 -2.27 0.52
CA ASN A 503 -19.22 -2.95 0.84
C ASN A 503 -19.10 -4.48 0.86
N GLU A 504 -18.28 -5.06 -0.03
CA GLU A 504 -18.15 -6.50 -0.18
C GLU A 504 -16.80 -7.03 0.30
N TRP A 505 -15.68 -6.49 -0.20
CA TRP A 505 -14.34 -7.07 0.02
C TRP A 505 -13.78 -6.80 1.43
N LEU A 506 -13.73 -5.53 1.88
CA LEU A 506 -13.20 -5.17 3.21
C LEU A 506 -13.93 -5.90 4.37
N PRO A 507 -15.27 -5.97 4.44
CA PRO A 507 -15.97 -6.76 5.47
C PRO A 507 -15.71 -8.26 5.41
N THR A 508 -15.31 -8.77 4.24
CA THR A 508 -15.02 -10.20 4.02
C THR A 508 -13.59 -10.56 4.43
N LEU A 509 -12.63 -9.66 4.19
CA LEU A 509 -11.24 -9.80 4.60
C LEU A 509 -11.05 -9.52 6.09
N LEU A 510 -11.54 -8.36 6.56
CA LEU A 510 -11.30 -7.85 7.91
C LEU A 510 -12.33 -8.29 8.94
N GLY A 511 -13.44 -8.91 8.51
CA GLY A 511 -14.56 -9.26 9.38
C GLY A 511 -15.54 -8.12 9.60
N LYS A 512 -16.85 -8.43 9.62
CA LYS A 512 -17.93 -7.45 9.61
C LYS A 512 -17.95 -6.60 10.88
N LYS A 513 -17.80 -7.24 12.05
CA LYS A 513 -17.82 -6.57 13.36
C LYS A 513 -16.73 -5.48 13.43
N TYR A 514 -15.54 -5.82 12.94
CA TYR A 514 -14.39 -4.91 12.94
C TYR A 514 -14.54 -3.78 11.91
N THR A 515 -14.95 -4.07 10.68
CA THR A 515 -15.17 -3.04 9.65
C THR A 515 -16.19 -1.99 10.11
N LYS A 516 -17.27 -2.42 10.79
CA LYS A 516 -18.24 -1.54 11.43
C LYS A 516 -17.66 -0.71 12.58
N LYS A 517 -16.97 -1.34 13.54
CA LYS A 517 -16.36 -0.65 14.69
C LYS A 517 -15.27 0.36 14.28
N ASN A 518 -14.68 0.21 13.09
CA ASN A 518 -13.52 0.98 12.64
C ASN A 518 -13.81 1.92 11.45
N GLU A 519 -15.04 2.43 11.32
CA GLU A 519 -15.44 3.49 10.36
C GLU A 519 -15.26 3.15 8.86
N LEU A 520 -14.98 1.89 8.54
CA LEU A 520 -14.86 1.39 7.16
C LEU A 520 -16.23 1.01 6.56
N GLU A 521 -17.28 0.89 7.37
CA GLU A 521 -18.64 0.66 6.90
C GLU A 521 -19.17 1.88 6.10
N LEU A 522 -19.84 1.60 4.98
CA LEU A 522 -20.43 2.62 4.11
C LEU A 522 -21.83 2.99 4.61
N SER A 523 -22.15 4.29 4.57
CA SER A 523 -23.55 4.69 4.75
C SER A 523 -24.35 4.32 3.51
N MET A 524 -25.47 3.62 3.71
CA MET A 524 -26.41 3.25 2.64
C MET A 524 -27.44 4.34 2.33
N LYS A 525 -27.47 5.44 3.10
CA LYS A 525 -28.43 6.56 2.94
C LYS A 525 -27.72 7.91 2.96
N GLY A 526 -28.29 8.89 2.25
CA GLY A 526 -27.75 10.26 2.21
C GLY A 526 -26.36 10.34 1.57
N TYR A 527 -25.60 11.36 1.95
CA TYR A 527 -24.19 11.55 1.59
C TYR A 527 -23.31 11.37 2.84
N SER A 528 -22.06 10.99 2.61
CA SER A 528 -20.98 11.12 3.59
C SER A 528 -20.58 12.59 3.79
N ASN A 529 -20.02 12.91 4.96
CA ASN A 529 -19.36 14.18 5.26
C ASN A 529 -17.89 13.98 5.68
N LEU A 530 -17.31 12.81 5.38
CA LEU A 530 -16.03 12.35 5.92
C LEU A 530 -14.78 12.89 5.19
N TYR A 531 -14.93 13.65 4.10
CA TYR A 531 -13.76 14.22 3.43
C TYR A 531 -13.03 15.22 4.33
N ASN A 532 -11.74 15.00 4.53
CA ASN A 532 -10.88 15.89 5.29
C ASN A 532 -9.60 16.20 4.49
N GLU A 533 -9.45 17.48 4.13
CA GLU A 533 -8.30 18.00 3.36
C GLU A 533 -6.97 18.00 4.13
N THR A 534 -6.96 17.75 5.45
CA THR A 534 -5.71 17.60 6.23
C THR A 534 -5.18 16.17 6.25
N VAL A 535 -5.96 15.18 5.78
CA VAL A 535 -5.53 13.77 5.77
C VAL A 535 -4.66 13.50 4.55
N ASP A 536 -3.49 12.92 4.81
CA ASP A 536 -2.54 12.51 3.78
C ASP A 536 -3.02 11.21 3.07
N PRO A 537 -3.35 11.26 1.76
CA PRO A 537 -3.80 10.09 0.98
C PRO A 537 -2.70 9.07 0.72
N THR A 538 -1.42 9.44 0.89
CA THR A 538 -0.27 8.72 0.37
C THR A 538 -0.22 7.29 0.91
N VAL A 539 -0.35 6.31 0.02
CA VAL A 539 -0.25 4.88 0.34
C VAL A 539 1.00 4.58 1.16
N SER A 540 0.84 3.83 2.26
CA SER A 540 1.94 3.52 3.17
C SER A 540 2.84 2.40 2.64
N ASN A 541 4.15 2.57 2.83
CA ASN A 541 5.17 1.66 2.34
C ASN A 541 5.02 0.25 2.93
N SER A 542 4.65 0.17 4.22
CA SER A 542 4.33 -1.07 4.92
C SER A 542 3.09 -1.77 4.36
N PHE A 543 2.03 -1.03 4.02
CA PHE A 543 0.87 -1.61 3.35
C PHE A 543 1.25 -2.18 1.98
N ALA A 544 1.86 -1.34 1.13
CA ALA A 544 2.16 -1.70 -0.26
C ALA A 544 3.20 -2.83 -0.40
N THR A 545 4.26 -2.80 0.41
CA THR A 545 5.44 -3.67 0.22
C THR A 545 5.42 -4.91 1.09
N ALA A 546 4.81 -4.85 2.28
CA ALA A 546 4.92 -5.90 3.28
C ALA A 546 3.58 -6.51 3.73
N ILE A 547 2.44 -5.85 3.47
CA ILE A 547 1.12 -6.42 3.74
C ILE A 547 0.44 -6.92 2.47
N LEU A 548 0.25 -6.11 1.43
CA LEU A 548 -0.38 -6.54 0.17
C LEU A 548 0.11 -7.90 -0.39
N PRO A 549 1.40 -8.27 -0.29
CA PRO A 549 1.86 -9.59 -0.72
C PRO A 549 1.26 -10.80 0.02
N PHE A 550 0.47 -10.63 1.09
CA PHE A 550 -0.32 -11.73 1.67
C PHE A 550 -1.20 -12.41 0.62
N ALA A 551 -1.64 -11.68 -0.41
CA ALA A 551 -2.44 -12.23 -1.50
C ALA A 551 -1.72 -13.36 -2.26
N ASN A 552 -0.38 -13.43 -2.20
CA ASN A 552 0.40 -14.48 -2.82
C ASN A 552 0.19 -15.85 -2.14
N SER A 553 -0.11 -15.90 -0.84
CA SER A 553 -0.42 -17.18 -0.16
C SER A 553 -1.79 -17.74 -0.56
N MET A 554 -2.65 -16.91 -1.15
CA MET A 554 -4.03 -17.25 -1.48
C MET A 554 -4.16 -18.04 -2.80
N PHE A 555 -3.06 -18.19 -3.54
CA PHE A 555 -3.04 -18.81 -4.86
C PHE A 555 -3.10 -20.34 -4.83
N ASN A 556 -3.79 -20.91 -5.82
CA ASN A 556 -3.72 -22.32 -6.17
C ASN A 556 -2.68 -22.55 -7.27
N GLU A 557 -2.08 -23.74 -7.27
CA GLU A 557 -1.24 -24.23 -8.39
C GLU A 557 -2.03 -24.44 -9.69
N THR A 558 -3.33 -24.73 -9.59
CA THR A 558 -4.22 -24.99 -10.72
C THR A 558 -5.31 -23.93 -10.83
N LEU A 559 -5.70 -23.63 -12.06
CA LEU A 559 -6.84 -22.79 -12.41
C LEU A 559 -7.97 -23.71 -12.88
N SER A 560 -9.04 -23.82 -12.11
CA SER A 560 -10.17 -24.72 -12.42
C SER A 560 -11.11 -24.08 -13.43
N LEU A 561 -11.41 -24.78 -14.52
CA LEU A 561 -12.26 -24.27 -15.60
C LEU A 561 -13.69 -24.78 -15.41
N TYR A 562 -14.59 -23.89 -14.97
CA TYR A 562 -15.98 -24.23 -14.68
C TYR A 562 -16.89 -23.99 -15.89
N SER A 563 -17.67 -25.03 -16.23
CA SER A 563 -18.80 -24.93 -17.16
C SER A 563 -19.96 -24.13 -16.55
N GLU A 564 -20.98 -23.79 -17.34
CA GLU A 564 -22.16 -23.07 -16.84
C GLU A 564 -22.91 -23.84 -15.73
N ASN A 565 -22.97 -25.17 -15.82
CA ASN A 565 -23.53 -26.04 -14.80
C ASN A 565 -22.62 -26.21 -13.56
N ARG A 566 -21.56 -25.40 -13.43
CA ARG A 566 -20.57 -25.42 -12.33
C ARG A 566 -19.83 -26.75 -12.12
N VAL A 567 -19.86 -27.62 -13.12
CA VAL A 567 -18.99 -28.80 -13.21
C VAL A 567 -17.64 -28.38 -13.79
N THR A 568 -16.55 -28.89 -13.22
CA THR A 568 -15.17 -28.75 -13.70
C THR A 568 -14.60 -30.13 -14.01
N ASN A 569 -14.18 -30.35 -15.26
CA ASN A 569 -13.45 -31.55 -15.71
C ASN A 569 -12.07 -31.20 -16.31
N LYS A 570 -11.71 -29.91 -16.35
CA LYS A 570 -10.47 -29.39 -16.91
C LYS A 570 -9.88 -28.35 -15.95
N SER A 571 -8.56 -28.38 -15.81
CA SER A 571 -7.81 -27.33 -15.12
C SER A 571 -6.56 -26.98 -15.93
N LEU A 572 -5.99 -25.82 -15.62
CA LEU A 572 -4.75 -25.32 -16.22
C LEU A 572 -3.70 -25.17 -15.13
N SER A 573 -2.42 -25.37 -15.46
CA SER A 573 -1.32 -25.14 -14.53
C SER A 573 -0.97 -23.66 -14.47
N LEU A 574 -1.03 -23.02 -13.30
CA LEU A 574 -0.64 -21.60 -13.17
C LEU A 574 0.82 -21.38 -13.60
N LYS A 575 1.69 -22.38 -13.34
CA LYS A 575 3.11 -22.39 -13.73
C LYS A 575 3.34 -22.10 -15.21
N GLU A 576 2.44 -22.54 -16.08
CA GLU A 576 2.60 -22.51 -17.54
C GLU A 576 2.08 -21.21 -18.18
N HIS A 577 1.44 -20.34 -17.39
CA HIS A 577 0.60 -19.25 -17.88
C HIS A 577 0.92 -17.86 -17.30
N TYR A 578 2.02 -17.72 -16.55
CA TYR A 578 2.53 -16.40 -16.16
C TYR A 578 2.87 -15.55 -17.39
N ASN A 579 2.47 -14.28 -17.40
CA ASN A 579 2.78 -13.31 -18.47
C ASN A 579 2.35 -13.76 -19.89
N ARG A 580 1.35 -14.65 -20.00
CA ARG A 580 0.85 -15.22 -21.27
C ARG A 580 -0.70 -15.33 -21.30
N PRO A 581 -1.45 -14.23 -21.16
CA PRO A 581 -2.88 -14.33 -20.90
C PRO A 581 -3.77 -14.46 -22.15
N SER A 582 -3.34 -13.95 -23.33
CA SER A 582 -4.21 -13.80 -24.53
C SER A 582 -4.94 -15.08 -24.93
N ASP A 583 -4.18 -16.14 -25.20
CA ASP A 583 -4.72 -17.42 -25.66
C ASP A 583 -5.72 -18.03 -24.65
N LEU A 584 -5.50 -17.81 -23.35
CA LEU A 584 -6.41 -18.29 -22.31
C LEU A 584 -7.66 -17.42 -22.16
N GLN A 585 -7.54 -16.11 -22.26
CA GLN A 585 -8.69 -15.22 -22.25
C GLN A 585 -9.62 -15.54 -23.43
N MET A 586 -9.06 -15.65 -24.64
CA MET A 586 -9.86 -15.87 -25.85
C MET A 586 -10.60 -17.21 -25.84
N ASN A 587 -10.00 -18.27 -25.31
CA ASN A 587 -10.61 -19.61 -25.29
C ASN A 587 -11.40 -19.94 -24.01
N TYR A 588 -11.15 -19.25 -22.89
CA TYR A 588 -11.65 -19.66 -21.57
C TYR A 588 -12.18 -18.51 -20.69
N MET A 589 -12.44 -17.30 -21.22
CA MET A 589 -12.92 -16.13 -20.47
C MET A 589 -13.98 -16.49 -19.41
N ASP A 590 -15.13 -17.01 -19.84
CA ASP A 590 -16.22 -17.36 -18.93
C ASP A 590 -15.89 -18.50 -17.96
N HIS A 591 -15.04 -19.44 -18.35
CA HIS A 591 -14.61 -20.53 -17.47
C HIS A 591 -13.73 -19.99 -16.33
N LEU A 592 -12.91 -18.97 -16.61
CA LEU A 592 -12.11 -18.23 -15.63
C LEU A 592 -12.99 -17.30 -14.77
N VAL A 593 -14.03 -16.66 -15.34
CA VAL A 593 -14.98 -15.84 -14.55
C VAL A 593 -15.80 -16.71 -13.58
N ARG A 594 -16.24 -17.89 -14.01
CA ARG A 594 -16.83 -18.89 -13.08
C ARG A 594 -15.77 -19.44 -12.11
N GLY A 595 -14.52 -19.59 -12.54
CA GLY A 595 -13.37 -19.91 -11.66
C GLY A 595 -13.23 -18.93 -10.50
N LEU A 596 -13.21 -17.62 -10.79
CA LEU A 596 -13.20 -16.54 -9.78
C LEU A 596 -14.33 -16.70 -8.75
N SER A 597 -15.53 -17.11 -9.19
CA SER A 597 -16.71 -17.22 -8.33
C SER A 597 -16.92 -18.60 -7.69
N MET A 598 -16.21 -19.66 -8.09
CA MET A 598 -16.46 -21.05 -7.62
C MET A 598 -15.26 -21.72 -6.98
N GLN A 599 -14.05 -21.46 -7.48
CA GLN A 599 -12.83 -22.06 -6.96
C GLN A 599 -12.53 -21.51 -5.57
N ASN A 600 -12.14 -22.38 -4.63
CA ASN A 600 -11.69 -21.96 -3.30
C ASN A 600 -10.41 -21.13 -3.41
N THR A 601 -10.29 -20.09 -2.58
CA THR A 601 -8.97 -19.48 -2.28
C THR A 601 -8.19 -20.40 -1.34
N GLN A 602 -6.86 -20.37 -1.39
CA GLN A 602 -6.07 -20.80 -0.23
C GLN A 602 -6.27 -19.85 0.94
N LYS A 603 -6.00 -20.32 2.16
CA LYS A 603 -5.97 -19.46 3.35
C LYS A 603 -4.82 -18.45 3.29
N ILE A 604 -4.93 -17.44 4.14
CA ILE A 604 -3.83 -16.50 4.38
C ILE A 604 -2.94 -17.12 5.45
N ASP A 605 -1.87 -17.79 5.08
CA ASP A 605 -0.92 -18.41 6.01
C ASP A 605 0.45 -18.61 5.32
N MET A 606 1.36 -19.38 5.93
CA MET A 606 2.69 -19.69 5.37
C MET A 606 2.70 -20.97 4.52
N LEU A 607 1.55 -21.40 3.99
CA LEU A 607 1.44 -22.50 3.05
C LEU A 607 1.39 -21.95 1.62
N PHE A 608 2.50 -22.05 0.90
CA PHE A 608 2.65 -21.55 -0.47
C PHE A 608 3.00 -22.70 -1.40
N THR A 609 2.35 -22.75 -2.57
CA THR A 609 2.68 -23.74 -3.60
C THR A 609 4.07 -23.52 -4.20
N LYS A 610 4.78 -24.61 -4.52
CA LYS A 610 6.02 -24.56 -5.32
C LYS A 610 5.87 -23.83 -6.66
N THR A 611 4.64 -23.74 -7.19
CA THR A 611 4.33 -22.96 -8.40
C THR A 611 4.70 -21.48 -8.28
N ILE A 612 4.78 -20.93 -7.06
CA ILE A 612 5.21 -19.54 -6.78
C ILE A 612 6.50 -19.44 -5.94
N THR A 613 6.93 -20.50 -5.25
CA THR A 613 8.18 -20.49 -4.47
C THR A 613 9.39 -21.12 -5.16
N ASP A 614 9.19 -21.93 -6.21
CA ASP A 614 10.29 -22.56 -6.99
C ASP A 614 10.17 -22.28 -8.50
N TYR A 615 8.97 -22.00 -9.01
CA TYR A 615 8.66 -21.87 -10.44
C TYR A 615 8.04 -20.53 -10.87
N LEU A 616 8.10 -19.47 -10.04
CA LEU A 616 7.56 -18.17 -10.43
C LEU A 616 8.22 -17.66 -11.73
N TYR A 617 7.41 -17.25 -12.71
CA TYR A 617 7.88 -16.82 -14.05
C TYR A 617 8.76 -17.85 -14.79
N SER A 618 8.68 -19.15 -14.47
CA SER A 618 9.41 -20.19 -15.21
C SER A 618 9.01 -20.22 -16.69
N HIS A 619 9.99 -20.42 -17.57
CA HIS A 619 9.80 -20.35 -19.02
C HIS A 619 10.87 -21.17 -19.78
N SER A 620 10.56 -21.51 -21.04
CA SER A 620 11.29 -22.36 -22.00
C SER A 620 11.08 -23.87 -21.86
N ASP A 621 11.46 -24.62 -22.89
CA ASP A 621 10.95 -25.96 -23.25
C ASP A 621 11.05 -27.06 -22.18
N ASN A 622 11.85 -26.85 -21.12
CA ASN A 622 11.99 -27.79 -20.01
C ASN A 622 11.43 -27.27 -18.66
N ASN A 623 10.98 -26.01 -18.55
CA ASN A 623 10.34 -25.41 -17.36
C ASN A 623 11.01 -25.76 -16.00
N THR A 624 12.35 -25.77 -15.96
CA THR A 624 13.13 -26.44 -14.90
C THR A 624 13.23 -25.64 -13.60
N PHE A 625 13.11 -24.31 -13.64
CA PHE A 625 13.11 -23.43 -12.46
C PHE A 625 12.47 -22.08 -12.77
N GLY A 626 12.10 -21.34 -11.72
CA GLY A 626 11.67 -19.95 -11.77
C GLY A 626 12.33 -19.12 -10.66
N MET A 627 11.56 -18.22 -10.06
CA MET A 627 11.94 -17.47 -8.86
C MET A 627 11.06 -17.89 -7.67
N ASP A 628 11.31 -17.29 -6.52
CA ASP A 628 10.59 -17.53 -5.27
C ASP A 628 9.93 -16.25 -4.77
N ILE A 629 8.59 -16.20 -4.79
CA ILE A 629 7.83 -15.02 -4.38
C ILE A 629 8.08 -14.63 -2.91
N VAL A 630 8.20 -15.61 -2.01
CA VAL A 630 8.39 -15.37 -0.57
C VAL A 630 9.80 -14.81 -0.33
N SER A 631 10.81 -15.40 -0.99
CA SER A 631 12.18 -14.88 -0.94
C SER A 631 12.28 -13.44 -1.47
N LEU A 632 11.54 -13.13 -2.54
CA LEU A 632 11.47 -11.80 -3.13
C LEU A 632 10.75 -10.80 -2.21
N ASP A 633 9.62 -11.16 -1.61
CA ASP A 633 8.83 -10.26 -0.75
C ASP A 633 9.53 -9.94 0.60
N ILE A 634 10.22 -10.93 1.19
CA ILE A 634 11.12 -10.70 2.33
C ILE A 634 12.23 -9.72 1.92
N GLN A 635 12.91 -9.97 0.80
CA GLN A 635 14.02 -9.13 0.35
C GLN A 635 13.57 -7.70 0.02
N ARG A 636 12.38 -7.55 -0.58
CA ARG A 636 11.72 -6.27 -0.89
C ARG A 636 11.40 -5.48 0.38
N SER A 637 10.85 -6.13 1.39
CA SER A 637 10.58 -5.52 2.70
C SER A 637 11.86 -4.97 3.35
N ARG A 638 12.98 -5.69 3.24
CA ARG A 638 14.27 -5.26 3.81
C ARG A 638 14.97 -4.18 2.99
N ASP A 639 14.86 -4.23 1.66
CA ASP A 639 15.30 -3.16 0.75
C ASP A 639 14.54 -1.85 1.02
N HIS A 640 13.26 -1.94 1.32
CA HIS A 640 12.42 -0.82 1.71
C HIS A 640 12.65 -0.37 3.17
N GLY A 641 13.52 -1.05 3.94
CA GLY A 641 13.79 -0.71 5.33
C GLY A 641 12.55 -0.81 6.21
N ILE A 642 11.66 -1.77 5.95
CA ILE A 642 10.46 -1.99 6.77
C ILE A 642 10.88 -2.47 8.18
N PRO A 643 10.40 -1.82 9.27
CA PRO A 643 10.61 -2.30 10.64
C PRO A 643 10.04 -3.70 10.88
N SER A 644 10.48 -4.35 11.95
CA SER A 644 10.04 -5.71 12.28
C SER A 644 8.56 -5.79 12.65
N TYR A 645 8.03 -7.02 12.61
CA TYR A 645 6.68 -7.36 13.02
C TYR A 645 6.33 -6.80 14.42
N THR A 646 7.26 -6.88 15.39
CA THR A 646 7.02 -6.40 16.76
C THR A 646 6.87 -4.88 16.85
N GLN A 647 7.62 -4.11 16.05
CA GLN A 647 7.45 -2.66 15.96
C GLN A 647 6.07 -2.28 15.41
N PHE A 648 5.55 -3.03 14.44
CA PHE A 648 4.18 -2.82 13.94
C PHE A 648 3.10 -3.29 14.92
N ARG A 649 3.34 -4.34 15.71
CA ARG A 649 2.43 -4.68 16.83
C ARG A 649 2.29 -3.52 17.79
N LYS A 650 3.41 -2.92 18.19
CA LYS A 650 3.46 -1.76 19.09
C LYS A 650 2.77 -0.53 18.50
N TYR A 651 3.03 -0.22 17.22
CA TYR A 651 2.30 0.81 16.47
C TYR A 651 0.77 0.59 16.49
N CYS A 652 0.34 -0.66 16.39
CA CYS A 652 -1.07 -1.05 16.43
C CYS A 652 -1.69 -1.13 17.84
N GLY A 653 -0.97 -0.72 18.90
CA GLY A 653 -1.44 -0.81 20.28
C GLY A 653 -1.64 -2.25 20.78
N LEU A 654 -1.03 -3.24 20.11
CA LEU A 654 -1.12 -4.64 20.49
C LEU A 654 -0.09 -4.97 21.58
N LYS A 655 -0.42 -5.93 22.45
CA LYS A 655 0.47 -6.36 23.53
C LYS A 655 1.87 -6.73 23.00
N ASP A 656 2.89 -6.15 23.65
CA ASP A 656 4.32 -6.43 23.46
C ASP A 656 4.66 -7.90 23.77
N ILE A 657 5.78 -8.35 23.22
CA ILE A 657 6.30 -9.72 23.37
C ILE A 657 7.53 -9.66 24.27
N HIS A 658 7.42 -10.22 25.48
CA HIS A 658 8.53 -10.31 26.43
C HIS A 658 9.03 -11.74 26.64
N SER A 659 8.30 -12.73 26.12
CA SER A 659 8.58 -14.15 26.29
C SER A 659 8.18 -14.98 25.07
N ILE A 660 8.73 -16.19 24.99
CA ILE A 660 8.32 -17.22 24.00
C ILE A 660 6.84 -17.56 24.18
N GLN A 661 6.33 -17.51 25.41
CA GLN A 661 4.93 -17.76 25.76
C GLN A 661 4.00 -16.68 25.18
N ASP A 662 4.37 -15.40 25.24
CA ASP A 662 3.60 -14.31 24.60
C ASP A 662 3.52 -14.53 23.07
N LEU A 663 4.64 -14.88 22.44
CA LEU A 663 4.69 -15.19 21.01
C LEU A 663 3.82 -16.43 20.66
N ALA A 664 3.82 -17.47 21.51
CA ALA A 664 3.00 -18.67 21.31
C ALA A 664 1.50 -18.44 21.54
N GLN A 665 1.12 -17.43 22.32
CA GLN A 665 -0.29 -17.05 22.50
C GLN A 665 -0.86 -16.37 21.24
N ILE A 666 -0.06 -15.62 20.48
CA ILE A 666 -0.52 -14.88 19.30
C ILE A 666 -0.31 -15.61 17.96
N MET A 667 0.66 -16.53 17.88
CA MET A 667 1.00 -17.23 16.63
C MET A 667 0.26 -18.57 16.45
N VAL A 668 0.02 -18.98 15.20
CA VAL A 668 -0.61 -20.27 14.85
C VAL A 668 0.12 -21.43 15.53
N LYS A 669 -0.63 -22.41 16.06
CA LYS A 669 -0.11 -23.49 16.92
C LYS A 669 1.10 -24.19 16.29
N GLY A 670 2.23 -24.19 17.00
CA GLY A 670 3.48 -24.83 16.58
C GLY A 670 4.43 -23.97 15.73
N SER A 671 3.99 -22.81 15.23
CA SER A 671 4.84 -21.93 14.40
C SER A 671 5.93 -21.19 15.19
N THR A 672 5.74 -20.92 16.49
CA THR A 672 6.73 -20.27 17.37
C THR A 672 8.11 -20.94 17.31
N ASN A 673 8.12 -22.27 17.36
CA ASN A 673 9.36 -23.06 17.27
C ASN A 673 9.92 -23.14 15.84
N LYS A 674 9.12 -22.89 14.79
CA LYS A 674 9.63 -22.70 13.43
C LYS A 674 10.32 -21.33 13.32
N LEU A 675 9.66 -20.26 13.79
CA LEU A 675 10.17 -18.89 13.77
C LEU A 675 11.50 -18.76 14.54
N LEU A 676 11.55 -19.21 15.80
CA LEU A 676 12.74 -19.11 16.66
C LEU A 676 13.87 -20.08 16.28
N LYS A 677 13.68 -20.97 15.30
CA LYS A 677 14.77 -21.74 14.67
C LYS A 677 15.43 -20.97 13.52
N GLN A 678 14.75 -19.98 12.95
CA GLN A 678 15.19 -19.25 11.77
C GLN A 678 15.66 -17.83 12.11
N TYR A 679 14.94 -17.14 13.01
CA TYR A 679 15.31 -15.84 13.54
C TYR A 679 16.01 -15.98 14.89
N LYS A 680 16.97 -15.09 15.19
CA LYS A 680 17.70 -15.08 16.47
C LYS A 680 16.78 -14.66 17.62
N THR A 681 15.91 -13.68 17.37
CA THR A 681 14.93 -13.15 18.32
C THR A 681 13.58 -12.92 17.64
N TRP A 682 12.52 -12.67 18.42
CA TRP A 682 11.23 -12.28 17.87
C TRP A 682 11.22 -10.87 17.25
N ASP A 683 12.15 -10.00 17.67
CA ASP A 683 12.30 -8.64 17.14
C ASP A 683 12.98 -8.60 15.76
N ASP A 684 13.58 -9.71 15.33
CA ASP A 684 14.14 -9.87 13.98
C ASP A 684 13.09 -10.26 12.92
N ILE A 685 11.88 -10.67 13.33
CA ILE A 685 10.85 -11.21 12.42
C ILE A 685 10.40 -10.14 11.42
N ASP A 686 10.57 -10.42 10.12
CA ASP A 686 10.07 -9.56 9.05
C ASP A 686 8.53 -9.43 9.10
N LEU A 687 7.98 -8.24 8.84
CA LEU A 687 6.56 -7.91 9.04
C LEU A 687 5.61 -8.92 8.37
N LEU A 688 5.82 -9.23 7.10
CA LEU A 688 4.99 -10.18 6.34
C LEU A 688 4.97 -11.57 7.01
N ILE A 689 6.12 -12.06 7.45
CA ILE A 689 6.29 -13.39 8.04
C ILE A 689 5.59 -13.47 9.41
N GLY A 690 5.75 -12.44 10.25
CA GLY A 690 5.02 -12.36 11.52
C GLY A 690 3.51 -12.25 11.32
N ALA A 691 3.06 -11.51 10.29
CA ALA A 691 1.64 -11.34 9.99
C ALA A 691 0.98 -12.59 9.39
N LEU A 692 1.70 -13.41 8.59
CA LEU A 692 1.21 -14.68 8.03
C LEU A 692 1.22 -15.84 9.04
N PHE A 693 2.00 -15.74 10.12
CA PHE A 693 1.93 -16.70 11.24
C PHE A 693 1.01 -16.25 12.38
N GLU A 694 0.49 -15.01 12.36
CA GLU A 694 -0.41 -14.49 13.40
C GLU A 694 -1.79 -15.18 13.32
N LYS A 695 -2.36 -15.56 14.46
CA LYS A 695 -3.71 -16.15 14.50
C LYS A 695 -4.73 -15.18 13.92
N HIS A 696 -5.57 -15.67 13.03
CA HIS A 696 -6.68 -14.90 12.49
C HIS A 696 -7.64 -14.49 13.59
N SER A 697 -8.19 -13.29 13.46
CA SER A 697 -9.29 -12.88 14.32
C SER A 697 -10.57 -13.65 13.99
N GLU A 698 -11.48 -13.77 14.95
CA GLU A 698 -12.87 -14.17 14.68
C GLU A 698 -13.44 -13.33 13.52
N ASP A 699 -14.25 -13.96 12.68
CA ASP A 699 -14.92 -13.41 11.48
C ASP A 699 -14.02 -12.82 10.36
N ALA A 700 -12.70 -12.83 10.52
CA ALA A 700 -11.73 -12.31 9.55
C ALA A 700 -10.88 -13.41 8.89
N MET A 701 -10.26 -13.08 7.75
CA MET A 701 -9.26 -13.93 7.10
C MET A 701 -7.81 -13.62 7.53
N VAL A 702 -7.60 -12.67 8.45
CA VAL A 702 -6.28 -12.10 8.77
C VAL A 702 -6.10 -11.82 10.27
N GLY A 703 -4.85 -11.77 10.72
CA GLY A 703 -4.45 -11.46 12.10
C GLY A 703 -4.60 -9.98 12.51
N PRO A 704 -4.65 -9.65 13.82
CA PRO A 704 -4.81 -8.28 14.33
C PRO A 704 -3.83 -7.24 13.76
N THR A 705 -2.55 -7.58 13.60
CA THR A 705 -1.51 -6.66 13.09
C THR A 705 -1.81 -6.28 11.63
N MET A 706 -2.21 -7.27 10.83
CA MET A 706 -2.59 -7.06 9.44
C MET A 706 -3.90 -6.26 9.32
N ARG A 707 -4.91 -6.53 10.16
CA ARG A 707 -6.17 -5.75 10.21
C ARG A 707 -5.91 -4.27 10.50
N CYS A 708 -5.03 -3.98 11.46
CA CYS A 708 -4.63 -2.62 11.82
C CYS A 708 -4.03 -1.86 10.62
N ILE A 709 -3.05 -2.43 9.91
CA ILE A 709 -2.38 -1.75 8.79
C ILE A 709 -3.31 -1.59 7.57
N ILE A 710 -4.18 -2.57 7.31
CA ILE A 710 -5.19 -2.45 6.24
C ILE A 710 -6.22 -1.36 6.61
N ARG A 711 -6.69 -1.33 7.87
CA ARG A 711 -7.57 -0.26 8.38
C ARG A 711 -6.94 1.12 8.21
N GLU A 712 -5.71 1.28 8.66
CA GLU A 712 -4.93 2.52 8.56
C GLU A 712 -4.95 3.07 7.13
N GLN A 713 -4.64 2.21 6.15
CA GLN A 713 -4.63 2.60 4.76
C GLN A 713 -6.03 2.94 4.22
N PHE A 714 -7.01 2.05 4.40
CA PHE A 714 -8.34 2.23 3.79
C PHE A 714 -9.17 3.33 4.45
N ILE A 715 -8.93 3.68 5.72
CA ILE A 715 -9.49 4.92 6.29
C ILE A 715 -8.97 6.12 5.49
N ARG A 716 -7.65 6.27 5.32
CA ARG A 716 -7.08 7.42 4.59
C ARG A 716 -7.48 7.45 3.11
N THR A 717 -7.55 6.30 2.44
CA THR A 717 -8.04 6.17 1.06
C THR A 717 -9.47 6.70 0.89
N ARG A 718 -10.31 6.69 1.94
CA ARG A 718 -11.66 7.29 1.96
C ARG A 718 -11.64 8.76 2.39
N LEU A 719 -11.00 9.08 3.53
CA LEU A 719 -11.05 10.42 4.12
C LEU A 719 -10.33 11.49 3.29
N ALA A 720 -9.21 11.13 2.64
CA ALA A 720 -8.37 12.07 1.90
C ALA A 720 -8.78 12.28 0.42
N ASP A 721 -9.82 11.59 -0.04
CA ASP A 721 -10.25 11.60 -1.44
C ASP A 721 -11.44 12.54 -1.66
N ARG A 722 -11.19 13.74 -2.20
CA ARG A 722 -12.20 14.76 -2.51
C ARG A 722 -13.28 14.26 -3.49
N TYR A 723 -12.98 13.20 -4.22
CA TYR A 723 -13.85 12.61 -5.23
C TYR A 723 -14.43 11.25 -4.80
N PHE A 724 -14.32 10.86 -3.53
CA PHE A 724 -14.88 9.60 -3.03
C PHE A 724 -16.40 9.56 -3.26
N TYR A 725 -16.91 8.43 -3.74
CA TYR A 725 -18.19 8.41 -4.46
C TYR A 725 -19.44 8.80 -3.64
N ASP A 726 -19.41 8.60 -2.31
CA ASP A 726 -20.56 8.87 -1.43
C ASP A 726 -20.64 10.32 -0.91
N LEU A 727 -19.70 11.20 -1.33
CA LEU A 727 -19.65 12.62 -0.96
C LEU A 727 -20.67 13.49 -1.73
N PRO A 728 -21.06 14.66 -1.19
CA PRO A 728 -21.92 15.62 -1.88
C PRO A 728 -21.25 16.16 -3.15
N LYS A 729 -22.05 16.60 -4.11
CA LYS A 729 -21.62 17.15 -5.42
C LYS A 729 -20.91 16.15 -6.36
N ILE A 730 -20.49 14.97 -5.88
CA ILE A 730 -19.92 13.93 -6.74
C ILE A 730 -21.02 13.28 -7.59
N PHE A 731 -22.09 12.79 -6.97
CA PHE A 731 -23.28 12.30 -7.66
C PHE A 731 -24.56 12.96 -7.12
N LYS A 732 -25.62 13.05 -7.94
CA LYS A 732 -26.97 13.41 -7.47
C LYS A 732 -27.50 12.28 -6.57
N LYS A 733 -28.41 12.57 -5.62
CA LYS A 733 -28.90 11.56 -4.64
C LYS A 733 -29.45 10.28 -5.30
N HIS A 734 -30.17 10.42 -6.41
CA HIS A 734 -30.71 9.30 -7.18
C HIS A 734 -29.63 8.52 -7.94
N GLN A 735 -28.58 9.18 -8.46
CA GLN A 735 -27.42 8.53 -9.06
C GLN A 735 -26.64 7.70 -8.03
N LEU A 736 -26.40 8.26 -6.84
CA LEU A 736 -25.73 7.57 -5.74
C LEU A 736 -26.54 6.36 -5.23
N ALA A 737 -27.88 6.44 -5.26
CA ALA A 737 -28.75 5.31 -4.94
C ALA A 737 -28.63 4.15 -5.95
N GLU A 738 -28.32 4.43 -7.22
CA GLU A 738 -28.04 3.40 -8.23
C GLU A 738 -26.64 2.78 -8.05
N ILE A 739 -25.61 3.58 -7.75
CA ILE A 739 -24.25 3.08 -7.49
C ILE A 739 -24.23 2.14 -6.28
N ARG A 740 -24.98 2.45 -5.22
CA ARG A 740 -25.14 1.60 -4.02
C ARG A 740 -25.84 0.24 -4.27
N LYS A 741 -26.24 -0.06 -5.51
CA LYS A 741 -26.74 -1.38 -5.91
C LYS A 741 -25.69 -2.24 -6.59
N VAL A 742 -24.58 -1.65 -7.06
CA VAL A 742 -23.59 -2.36 -7.88
C VAL A 742 -22.89 -3.42 -7.03
N THR A 743 -22.86 -4.66 -7.53
CA THR A 743 -22.14 -5.78 -6.92
C THR A 743 -21.16 -6.38 -7.92
N LEU A 744 -20.15 -7.11 -7.42
CA LEU A 744 -19.23 -7.84 -8.30
C LEU A 744 -19.98 -8.91 -9.13
N ALA A 745 -21.03 -9.51 -8.57
CA ALA A 745 -21.91 -10.45 -9.27
C ALA A 745 -22.59 -9.82 -10.50
N ARG A 746 -23.02 -8.56 -10.38
CA ARG A 746 -23.61 -7.80 -11.49
C ARG A 746 -22.59 -7.54 -12.60
N VAL A 747 -21.38 -7.13 -12.24
CA VAL A 747 -20.29 -6.89 -13.20
C VAL A 747 -19.96 -8.16 -13.98
N PHE A 748 -19.88 -9.31 -13.31
CA PHE A 748 -19.68 -10.61 -13.99
C PHE A 748 -20.86 -10.90 -14.93
N CYS A 749 -22.11 -10.81 -14.45
CA CYS A 749 -23.31 -11.07 -15.24
C CYS A 749 -23.58 -10.10 -16.42
N ASP A 750 -23.01 -8.89 -16.44
CA ASP A 750 -23.18 -7.93 -17.54
C ASP A 750 -22.04 -7.94 -18.57
N ASN A 751 -20.90 -8.58 -18.24
CA ASN A 751 -19.66 -8.48 -19.04
C ASN A 751 -19.00 -9.82 -19.36
N SER A 752 -19.57 -10.94 -18.89
CA SER A 752 -19.29 -12.28 -19.42
C SER A 752 -20.21 -12.61 -20.59
N ASP A 753 -19.82 -13.61 -21.38
CA ASP A 753 -20.39 -13.84 -22.71
C ASP A 753 -21.53 -14.87 -22.70
N SER A 754 -21.48 -15.84 -21.78
CA SER A 754 -22.43 -16.94 -21.59
C SER A 754 -22.60 -17.32 -20.11
N VAL A 755 -22.32 -16.40 -19.17
CA VAL A 755 -22.64 -16.56 -17.75
C VAL A 755 -24.09 -16.12 -17.51
N THR A 756 -24.99 -17.09 -17.33
CA THR A 756 -26.44 -16.84 -17.17
C THR A 756 -26.91 -16.91 -15.73
N LYS A 757 -26.15 -17.58 -14.86
CA LYS A 757 -26.35 -17.63 -13.40
C LYS A 757 -25.12 -17.13 -12.64
N MET A 758 -25.32 -16.59 -11.44
CA MET A 758 -24.24 -16.17 -10.53
C MET A 758 -24.77 -16.13 -9.09
N GLN A 759 -23.92 -16.36 -8.08
CA GLN A 759 -24.33 -16.12 -6.69
C GLN A 759 -24.28 -14.62 -6.35
N GLN A 760 -25.12 -14.18 -5.40
CA GLN A 760 -25.20 -12.75 -5.05
C GLN A 760 -23.87 -12.17 -4.51
N ARG A 761 -23.08 -12.98 -3.81
CA ARG A 761 -21.86 -12.57 -3.09
C ARG A 761 -20.65 -13.30 -3.65
N VAL A 762 -20.00 -12.75 -4.67
CA VAL A 762 -18.92 -13.42 -5.43
C VAL A 762 -17.78 -13.92 -4.54
N PHE A 763 -17.45 -13.20 -3.46
CA PHE A 763 -16.38 -13.56 -2.52
C PHE A 763 -16.68 -14.77 -1.62
N PHE A 764 -17.92 -15.26 -1.62
CA PHE A 764 -18.36 -16.44 -0.87
C PHE A 764 -18.72 -17.55 -1.84
N LYS A 765 -18.43 -18.80 -1.44
CA LYS A 765 -18.93 -19.96 -2.16
C LYS A 765 -20.45 -20.07 -1.97
N PRO A 766 -21.19 -20.50 -3.01
CA PRO A 766 -22.55 -20.98 -2.82
C PRO A 766 -22.55 -22.20 -1.89
N ILE A 767 -23.57 -22.31 -1.04
CA ILE A 767 -23.81 -23.40 -0.10
C ILE A 767 -24.64 -24.50 -0.79
N SER A 768 -25.61 -24.11 -1.63
CA SER A 768 -26.36 -25.00 -2.52
C SER A 768 -26.49 -24.43 -3.94
N ASP A 769 -27.01 -25.23 -4.87
CA ASP A 769 -27.30 -24.76 -6.23
C ASP A 769 -28.39 -23.67 -6.27
N ASP A 770 -29.20 -23.53 -5.21
CA ASP A 770 -30.23 -22.48 -5.10
C ASP A 770 -29.61 -21.07 -4.91
N ASP A 771 -28.38 -20.99 -4.41
CA ASP A 771 -27.63 -19.73 -4.34
C ASP A 771 -27.22 -19.21 -5.73
N LEU A 772 -27.25 -20.05 -6.78
CA LEU A 772 -26.92 -19.70 -8.16
C LEU A 772 -28.13 -19.10 -8.88
N LEU A 773 -28.39 -17.83 -8.58
CA LEU A 773 -29.51 -17.08 -9.13
C LEU A 773 -29.30 -16.75 -10.63
N PRO A 774 -30.36 -16.72 -11.45
CA PRO A 774 -30.28 -16.15 -12.78
C PRO A 774 -29.76 -14.71 -12.75
N CYS A 775 -28.94 -14.33 -13.72
CA CYS A 775 -28.43 -12.96 -13.90
C CYS A 775 -29.53 -11.92 -14.19
N SER A 776 -30.79 -12.34 -14.36
CA SER A 776 -31.99 -11.49 -14.42
C SER A 776 -32.66 -11.26 -13.05
N SER A 777 -32.20 -11.94 -11.99
CA SER A 777 -32.77 -11.85 -10.63
C SER A 777 -32.66 -10.43 -10.05
N GLN A 778 -33.70 -9.99 -9.35
CA GLN A 778 -33.71 -8.70 -8.65
C GLN A 778 -32.67 -8.63 -7.52
N LEU A 779 -32.20 -9.79 -7.02
CA LEU A 779 -31.12 -9.88 -6.03
C LEU A 779 -29.72 -9.63 -6.62
N ILE A 780 -29.59 -9.59 -7.95
CA ILE A 780 -28.38 -9.16 -8.70
C ILE A 780 -28.75 -7.89 -9.50
N PRO A 781 -29.03 -6.77 -8.81
CA PRO A 781 -29.70 -5.62 -9.39
C PRO A 781 -28.85 -4.92 -10.46
N LYS A 782 -29.52 -4.40 -11.49
CA LYS A 782 -28.91 -3.58 -12.54
C LYS A 782 -28.87 -2.10 -12.15
N ILE A 783 -27.79 -1.41 -12.50
CA ILE A 783 -27.66 0.04 -12.39
C ILE A 783 -28.57 0.72 -13.43
N ASN A 784 -29.50 1.58 -13.01
CA ASN A 784 -30.37 2.31 -13.95
C ASN A 784 -29.72 3.61 -14.45
N LEU A 785 -29.00 3.54 -15.57
CA LEU A 785 -28.29 4.70 -16.12
C LEU A 785 -29.19 5.85 -16.61
N LYS A 786 -30.51 5.68 -16.75
CA LYS A 786 -31.45 6.80 -17.06
C LYS A 786 -31.34 7.95 -16.04
N HIS A 787 -30.84 7.66 -14.85
CA HIS A 787 -30.53 8.66 -13.82
C HIS A 787 -29.37 9.63 -14.17
N TRP A 788 -28.66 9.40 -15.28
CA TRP A 788 -27.65 10.27 -15.88
C TRP A 788 -28.12 11.02 -17.14
N THR A 789 -29.39 10.91 -17.53
CA THR A 789 -29.94 11.77 -18.60
C THR A 789 -29.78 13.25 -18.19
N ASP A 790 -29.24 14.04 -19.11
CA ASP A 790 -29.02 15.47 -18.98
C ASP A 790 -29.96 16.19 -19.96
N ASN A 791 -30.83 17.04 -19.42
CA ASN A 791 -31.80 17.77 -20.24
C ASN A 791 -31.13 19.02 -20.78
N VAL A 792 -30.99 19.11 -22.11
CA VAL A 792 -30.59 20.34 -22.79
C VAL A 792 -31.81 21.26 -22.83
N ASP A 793 -31.73 22.41 -22.17
CA ASP A 793 -32.79 23.41 -22.18
C ASP A 793 -32.79 24.10 -23.55
N THR A 794 -33.72 23.76 -24.43
CA THR A 794 -33.71 24.17 -25.85
C THR A 794 -34.01 25.66 -26.08
N ASN A 795 -34.17 26.44 -25.01
CA ASN A 795 -34.46 27.87 -25.02
C ASN A 795 -33.20 28.77 -24.97
N GLN A 796 -31.98 28.19 -24.98
CA GLN A 796 -30.74 28.93 -25.20
C GLN A 796 -30.10 28.51 -26.53
N LYS A 797 -30.53 29.18 -27.61
CA LYS A 797 -29.91 29.16 -28.94
C LYS A 797 -29.81 30.58 -29.48
#